data_AF-A0A8C5RPQ9-F1
#
_entry.id   AF-A0A8C5RPQ9-F1
#
_cell.length_a   1.000
_cell.length_b   1.000
_cell.length_c   1.000
_cell.angle_alpha   90.00
_cell.angle_beta   90.00
_cell.angle_gamma   90.00
#
_symmetry.space_group_name_H-M   'P 1'
#
loop_
_entity.id
_entity.type
_entity.pdbx_description
1 polymer ?
#
loop_
_entity_poly.entity_id
_entity_poly.type
_entity_poly.pdbx_seq_one_letter_code
_entity_poly.pdbx_strand_id
1 'polypeptide(L)'
;NFMRTSEEIISISYFAYLSNSPWSITRETISLKDNKNKPTLKIERIVSALTIFFCILIQVNGIFVELPFSYENKLSIYQTGVHGFIKTDFDLRVSFDWYSYARVIVPDSYANALCGLCGNSNQDQNDDFLMKDGTQAENEIQFANSWKVKDIPGCSSGCTKNCPVCSDADKQTYQGPSYCGILTRKSGPFRQCYDAIDPKSYFDDCVYDTCIYQGHHDALCSAISSYMTACQAQGIQVEQWRSPSFCSISCPSNSHYELCGSGCPATCKSLISPQKCDVPCLEGCFCDSGFIRSGDQCVSKAKCGCFDQGRYYKLGEEFYPTTSCQKKCICMDNATIECYGKAIALGDPHLISFDGRHFEFYSSCTYTLAQVCQHSPQLQNFTVWVENEKLGDGPLVLIRNVKVFIHALIPNFYSLLVQVDKQLYILPMNAADGKFWITQEGNNIILYTTFGLTVLYDTSSYVHVTVPSTYRGHMCGLAGNFNGDPKDDFMLANGKLTENVEEFAASWKIPVNGVICSDGCGDKCPICNKAQKTKYEAGNFCGMIPSKTGPFTDCHSLVNPTEYFEHCVNEACTTNEVQESLCRSLQAYVAACQASGANIRAWRSSSFCPLTCPAHSHYEPCTRTCDSTCAALSTPSQCSGNCFEGCQCDENYVFDGSHCVTMKQCGCTYRGAYLKVISLSLMWLREGMLFFSHCNQLWDFVQQISEHFYSKGCTKKCTCQSAGQLQCKENSCQLGEACALREGVHGCVMLEAQCRLNAQAHITSFDGASGKYSCSGVYEIASLCDQNSASWFRLLVSIEKDYAKQMVVGKSVYFYFQGGFIQIINGERLWVSENQEQIKN
;
A
#
# COMPACT_ATOMS: atom_id res chain seq x y z
N ASN A 1 -38.62 33.75 20.15
CA ASN A 1 -38.19 33.91 21.56
C ASN A 1 -38.67 32.73 22.39
N PHE A 2 -37.72 31.87 22.80
CA PHE A 2 -37.73 30.90 23.94
C PHE A 2 -38.90 29.87 24.01
N MET A 3 -38.74 28.53 24.11
CA MET A 3 -37.68 27.61 24.58
C MET A 3 -37.80 26.27 23.82
N ARG A 4 -36.71 25.70 23.29
CA ARG A 4 -36.02 24.48 23.78
C ARG A 4 -36.92 23.27 24.08
N THR A 5 -36.82 22.23 23.25
CA THR A 5 -36.46 20.86 23.67
C THR A 5 -35.61 20.20 22.58
N SER A 6 -34.63 19.43 23.01
CA SER A 6 -33.72 18.61 22.21
C SER A 6 -34.40 17.28 21.91
N GLU A 7 -34.70 17.00 20.65
CA GLU A 7 -35.16 15.68 20.21
C GLU A 7 -33.95 14.85 19.81
N GLU A 8 -33.52 13.95 20.69
CA GLU A 8 -32.64 12.83 20.37
C GLU A 8 -33.53 11.66 19.92
N ILE A 9 -33.54 11.33 18.63
CA ILE A 9 -34.34 10.22 18.08
C ILE A 9 -33.48 8.95 18.08
N ILE A 10 -33.71 8.06 19.04
CA ILE A 10 -33.09 6.74 19.07
C ILE A 10 -33.85 5.82 18.11
N SER A 11 -33.20 5.39 17.02
CA SER A 11 -33.74 4.38 16.11
C SER A 11 -32.94 3.09 16.25
N ILE A 12 -33.58 1.98 16.60
CA ILE A 12 -32.97 0.65 16.55
C ILE A 12 -33.58 -0.03 15.33
N SER A 13 -32.75 -0.40 14.36
CA SER A 13 -33.18 -1.16 13.18
C SER A 13 -32.61 -2.57 13.29
N TYR A 14 -33.34 -3.55 12.77
CA TYR A 14 -32.95 -4.96 12.77
C TYR A 14 -33.00 -5.49 11.34
N PHE A 15 -31.95 -6.18 10.89
CA PHE A 15 -31.87 -6.69 9.52
C PHE A 15 -31.24 -8.08 9.50
N ALA A 16 -32.06 -9.12 9.38
CA ALA A 16 -31.56 -10.46 9.06
C ALA A 16 -31.49 -10.63 7.53
N TYR A 17 -30.28 -10.86 6.99
CA TYR A 17 -30.11 -11.33 5.60
C TYR A 17 -30.00 -12.86 5.62
N LEU A 18 -30.86 -13.57 4.89
CA LEU A 18 -30.66 -14.98 4.56
C LEU A 18 -30.31 -15.07 3.07
N SER A 19 -29.08 -15.49 2.78
CA SER A 19 -28.62 -15.77 1.41
C SER A 19 -28.16 -17.23 1.36
N ASN A 20 -28.81 -18.04 0.51
CA ASN A 20 -28.48 -19.45 0.25
C ASN A 20 -27.21 -19.61 -0.63
N SER A 21 -26.20 -18.77 -0.44
CA SER A 21 -24.95 -18.80 -1.21
C SER A 21 -23.74 -19.03 -0.29
N PRO A 22 -22.78 -19.90 -0.67
CA PRO A 22 -21.54 -20.14 0.08
C PRO A 22 -20.59 -18.91 0.14
N TRP A 23 -21.01 -17.75 -0.38
CA TRP A 23 -20.26 -16.49 -0.43
C TRP A 23 -20.99 -15.31 0.25
N SER A 24 -21.92 -15.56 1.18
CA SER A 24 -22.69 -14.48 1.79
C SER A 24 -22.08 -13.92 3.07
N ILE A 25 -21.88 -12.59 3.11
CA ILE A 25 -21.63 -11.82 4.33
C ILE A 25 -23.00 -11.40 4.86
N THR A 26 -23.39 -11.88 6.04
CA THR A 26 -24.57 -11.38 6.74
C THR A 26 -24.27 -10.04 7.40
N ARG A 27 -25.15 -9.06 7.20
CA ARG A 27 -25.03 -7.68 7.72
C ARG A 27 -26.22 -7.35 8.61
N GLU A 28 -25.95 -7.13 9.89
CA GLU A 28 -26.92 -6.63 10.88
C GLU A 28 -26.49 -5.22 11.32
N THR A 29 -27.44 -4.30 11.52
CA THR A 29 -27.15 -2.87 11.75
C THR A 29 -28.05 -2.27 12.81
N ILE A 30 -27.48 -1.74 13.91
CA ILE A 30 -28.15 -0.84 14.86
C ILE A 30 -27.68 0.60 14.59
N SER A 31 -28.56 1.62 14.57
CA SER A 31 -28.19 3.01 14.17
C SER A 31 -28.75 4.11 15.09
N LEU A 32 -27.94 4.63 16.03
CA LEU A 32 -28.31 5.81 16.82
C LEU A 32 -28.08 7.10 16.01
N LYS A 33 -29.10 7.96 15.89
CA LYS A 33 -29.02 9.25 15.17
C LYS A 33 -29.34 10.42 16.10
N ASP A 34 -28.58 11.50 15.99
CA ASP A 34 -28.92 12.82 16.57
C ASP A 34 -29.23 13.80 15.42
N ASN A 35 -30.28 14.62 15.58
CA ASN A 35 -30.64 15.69 14.65
C ASN A 35 -29.73 16.94 14.75
N LYS A 36 -28.66 16.92 15.57
CA LYS A 36 -27.78 18.08 15.84
C LYS A 36 -26.28 17.86 15.63
N ASN A 37 -25.84 17.32 14.48
CA ASN A 37 -24.41 17.21 14.12
C ASN A 37 -23.51 16.50 15.17
N LYS A 38 -24.08 15.63 16.02
CA LYS A 38 -23.36 14.76 16.96
C LYS A 38 -23.07 13.39 16.34
N PRO A 39 -22.12 12.61 16.90
CA PRO A 39 -21.69 11.36 16.28
C PRO A 39 -22.83 10.38 15.98
N THR A 40 -22.86 9.86 14.75
CA THR A 40 -23.79 8.80 14.35
C THR A 40 -23.13 7.45 14.66
N LEU A 41 -23.73 6.68 15.56
CA LEU A 41 -23.24 5.35 15.93
C LEU A 41 -24.00 4.30 15.13
N LYS A 42 -23.27 3.49 14.34
CA LYS A 42 -23.79 2.35 13.62
C LYS A 42 -23.04 1.10 14.05
N ILE A 43 -23.71 0.14 14.68
CA ILE A 43 -23.07 -1.10 15.14
C ILE A 43 -23.30 -2.17 14.08
N GLU A 44 -22.22 -2.78 13.59
CA GLU A 44 -22.26 -3.82 12.57
C GLU A 44 -21.59 -5.09 13.08
N ARG A 45 -21.97 -6.24 12.52
CA ARG A 45 -21.24 -7.49 12.69
C ARG A 45 -20.89 -8.04 11.31
N ILE A 46 -19.63 -8.41 11.11
CA ILE A 46 -19.14 -8.96 9.84
C ILE A 46 -18.76 -10.43 10.09
N VAL A 47 -19.49 -11.35 9.45
CA VAL A 47 -19.17 -12.79 9.46
C VAL A 47 -18.60 -13.15 8.08
N SER A 48 -17.35 -13.62 8.04
CA SER A 48 -16.71 -14.13 6.81
C SER A 48 -16.84 -15.65 6.77
N ALA A 49 -17.37 -16.20 5.67
CA ALA A 49 -17.55 -17.64 5.48
C ALA A 49 -16.24 -18.45 5.32
N LEU A 50 -15.08 -17.77 5.18
CA LEU A 50 -13.80 -18.40 4.86
C LEU A 50 -12.86 -18.61 6.06
N THR A 51 -13.22 -18.14 7.26
CA THR A 51 -12.45 -18.39 8.49
C THR A 51 -13.39 -18.40 9.69
N ILE A 52 -13.21 -19.37 10.59
CA ILE A 52 -13.94 -19.49 11.87
C ILE A 52 -13.41 -18.42 12.86
N PHE A 53 -13.34 -17.17 12.43
CA PHE A 53 -12.91 -16.02 13.23
C PHE A 53 -13.98 -14.92 13.10
N PHE A 54 -14.64 -14.62 14.22
CA PHE A 54 -15.67 -13.59 14.30
C PHE A 54 -15.03 -12.24 14.67
N CYS A 55 -14.86 -11.34 13.69
CA CYS A 55 -14.39 -9.99 13.97
C CYS A 55 -15.60 -9.08 14.26
N ILE A 56 -15.64 -8.48 15.47
CA ILE A 56 -16.71 -7.55 15.87
C ILE A 56 -16.19 -6.11 15.70
N LEU A 57 -16.66 -5.45 14.64
CA LEU A 57 -16.29 -4.07 14.29
C LEU A 57 -17.52 -3.17 14.39
N ILE A 58 -17.44 -2.07 15.15
CA ILE A 58 -18.51 -1.08 15.22
C ILE A 58 -18.17 0.13 14.34
N GLN A 59 -19.15 0.77 13.72
CA GLN A 59 -18.92 1.95 12.88
C GLN A 59 -19.34 3.23 13.63
N VAL A 60 -18.38 4.09 13.95
CA VAL A 60 -18.63 5.40 14.56
C VAL A 60 -18.32 6.47 13.53
N ASN A 61 -19.30 7.30 13.17
CA ASN A 61 -19.15 8.36 12.14
C ASN A 61 -18.66 7.86 10.77
N GLY A 62 -19.06 6.65 10.37
CA GLY A 62 -18.62 6.07 9.11
C GLY A 62 -17.28 5.31 9.19
N ILE A 63 -16.60 5.32 10.34
CA ILE A 63 -15.30 4.66 10.54
C ILE A 63 -15.49 3.38 11.37
N PHE A 64 -14.98 2.25 10.88
CA PHE A 64 -14.92 1.01 11.66
C PHE A 64 -13.89 1.10 12.78
N VAL A 65 -14.31 0.78 14.00
CA VAL A 65 -13.51 0.78 15.22
C VAL A 65 -13.77 -0.52 15.98
N GLU A 66 -12.74 -1.05 16.65
CA GLU A 66 -12.85 -2.23 17.50
C GLU A 66 -13.28 -1.86 18.92
N LEU A 67 -13.79 -2.86 19.66
CA LEU A 67 -14.14 -2.72 21.07
C LEU A 67 -12.91 -3.00 21.98
N PRO A 68 -12.79 -2.32 23.13
CA PRO A 68 -13.70 -1.30 23.64
C PRO A 68 -13.46 0.09 23.04
N PHE A 69 -14.55 0.82 22.77
CA PHE A 69 -14.51 2.21 22.28
C PHE A 69 -14.98 3.18 23.37
N SER A 70 -14.37 4.36 23.44
CA SER A 70 -14.85 5.45 24.29
C SER A 70 -14.63 6.81 23.66
N TYR A 71 -15.61 7.70 23.81
CA TYR A 71 -15.52 9.08 23.34
C TYR A 71 -15.72 10.05 24.50
N GLU A 72 -14.66 10.78 24.88
CA GLU A 72 -14.64 11.88 25.88
C GLU A 72 -15.38 11.58 27.20
N ASN A 73 -15.41 10.31 27.64
CA ASN A 73 -16.25 9.82 28.76
C ASN A 73 -17.76 10.01 28.59
N LYS A 74 -18.24 10.54 27.45
CA LYS A 74 -19.66 10.72 27.11
C LYS A 74 -20.31 9.44 26.61
N LEU A 75 -19.52 8.61 25.95
CA LEU A 75 -19.97 7.35 25.34
C LEU A 75 -18.92 6.27 25.59
N SER A 76 -19.37 5.10 26.03
CA SER A 76 -18.57 3.90 26.18
C SER A 76 -19.30 2.74 25.51
N ILE A 77 -18.57 2.01 24.66
CA ILE A 77 -19.07 0.82 23.99
C ILE A 77 -18.07 -0.30 24.26
N TYR A 78 -18.57 -1.41 24.77
CA TYR A 78 -17.72 -2.53 25.16
C TYR A 78 -18.48 -3.84 25.02
N GLN A 79 -17.74 -4.94 24.99
CA GLN A 79 -18.32 -6.28 24.98
C GLN A 79 -17.93 -7.01 26.26
N THR A 80 -18.90 -7.65 26.88
CA THR A 80 -18.68 -8.59 27.98
C THR A 80 -19.42 -9.88 27.71
N GLY A 81 -18.73 -11.02 27.81
CA GLY A 81 -19.26 -12.32 27.41
C GLY A 81 -19.70 -12.31 25.94
N VAL A 82 -20.92 -12.79 25.67
CA VAL A 82 -21.53 -12.78 24.34
C VAL A 82 -22.30 -11.48 23.99
N HIS A 83 -22.34 -10.50 24.89
CA HIS A 83 -23.20 -9.31 24.73
C HIS A 83 -22.39 -8.02 24.50
N GLY A 84 -22.92 -7.15 23.64
CA GLY A 84 -22.47 -5.78 23.47
C GLY A 84 -23.21 -4.82 24.40
N PHE A 85 -22.49 -3.81 24.90
CA PHE A 85 -23.02 -2.80 25.80
C PHE A 85 -22.70 -1.40 25.30
N ILE A 86 -23.67 -0.50 25.40
CA ILE A 86 -23.52 0.94 25.19
C ILE A 86 -23.89 1.63 26.50
N LYS A 87 -23.00 2.48 26.99
CA LYS A 87 -23.23 3.35 28.14
C LYS A 87 -22.95 4.79 27.75
N THR A 88 -23.84 5.69 28.16
CA THR A 88 -23.70 7.13 27.97
C THR A 88 -23.51 7.84 29.30
N ASP A 89 -23.10 9.10 29.28
CA ASP A 89 -23.00 9.98 30.44
C ASP A 89 -24.37 10.51 30.94
N PHE A 90 -25.42 10.35 30.13
CA PHE A 90 -26.81 10.64 30.48
C PHE A 90 -27.62 9.39 30.88
N ASP A 91 -26.92 8.33 31.32
CA ASP A 91 -27.49 7.11 31.90
C ASP A 91 -28.38 6.24 30.99
N LEU A 92 -28.45 6.53 29.67
CA LEU A 92 -28.93 5.57 28.68
C LEU A 92 -27.97 4.38 28.62
N ARG A 93 -28.54 3.18 28.76
CA ARG A 93 -27.83 1.90 28.67
C ARG A 93 -28.50 1.01 27.63
N VAL A 94 -27.71 0.44 26.73
CA VAL A 94 -28.18 -0.53 25.73
C VAL A 94 -27.38 -1.81 25.89
N SER A 95 -28.04 -2.96 25.86
CA SER A 95 -27.40 -4.28 25.81
C SER A 95 -28.00 -5.12 24.69
N PHE A 96 -27.18 -5.87 23.96
CA PHE A 96 -27.63 -6.66 22.82
C PHE A 96 -26.73 -7.88 22.57
N ASP A 97 -27.24 -8.92 21.91
CA ASP A 97 -26.57 -10.22 21.74
C ASP A 97 -25.97 -10.44 20.34
N TRP A 98 -25.97 -9.40 19.50
CA TRP A 98 -25.49 -9.44 18.10
C TRP A 98 -26.27 -10.35 17.17
N TYR A 99 -27.44 -10.84 17.56
CA TYR A 99 -28.27 -11.71 16.76
C TYR A 99 -29.70 -11.21 16.73
N SER A 100 -30.44 -11.28 17.84
CA SER A 100 -31.89 -11.07 17.89
C SER A 100 -32.37 -10.26 19.10
N TYR A 101 -31.51 -10.04 20.09
CA TYR A 101 -31.86 -9.40 21.33
C TYR A 101 -31.26 -7.99 21.42
N ALA A 102 -32.11 -7.02 21.75
CA ALA A 102 -31.70 -5.68 22.16
C ALA A 102 -32.57 -5.21 23.33
N ARG A 103 -31.94 -4.62 24.33
CA ARG A 103 -32.59 -4.04 25.51
C ARG A 103 -32.10 -2.63 25.71
N VAL A 104 -33.04 -1.71 25.92
CA VAL A 104 -32.79 -0.31 26.24
C VAL A 104 -33.24 -0.04 27.66
N ILE A 105 -32.40 0.63 28.44
CA ILE A 105 -32.68 1.06 29.80
C ILE A 105 -32.45 2.58 29.84
N VAL A 106 -33.48 3.30 30.25
CA VAL A 106 -33.44 4.76 30.47
C VAL A 106 -33.82 5.07 31.92
N PRO A 107 -33.34 6.16 32.52
CA PRO A 107 -33.82 6.61 33.81
C PRO A 107 -35.24 7.20 33.72
N ASP A 108 -35.97 7.20 34.84
CA ASP A 108 -37.35 7.71 34.93
C ASP A 108 -37.51 9.18 34.50
N SER A 109 -36.42 9.94 34.43
CA SER A 109 -36.41 11.30 33.88
C SER A 109 -36.84 11.38 32.40
N TYR A 110 -36.87 10.25 31.69
CA TYR A 110 -37.35 10.15 30.30
C TYR A 110 -38.84 9.84 30.20
N ALA A 111 -39.55 9.62 31.32
CA ALA A 111 -40.98 9.30 31.31
C ALA A 111 -41.79 10.37 30.56
N ASN A 112 -42.71 9.93 29.69
CA ASN A 112 -43.53 10.77 28.79
C ASN A 112 -42.74 11.56 27.73
N ALA A 113 -41.42 11.42 27.66
CA ALA A 113 -40.56 12.10 26.69
C ALA A 113 -40.06 11.14 25.59
N LEU A 114 -40.35 9.84 25.71
CA LEU A 114 -39.98 8.83 24.72
C LEU A 114 -41.06 8.67 23.66
N CYS A 115 -40.64 8.25 22.47
CA CYS A 115 -41.53 7.83 21.41
C CYS A 115 -40.80 6.81 20.52
N GLY A 116 -41.55 5.87 19.92
CA GLY A 116 -40.99 4.82 19.09
C GLY A 116 -41.63 3.47 19.36
N LEU A 117 -40.97 2.41 18.87
CA LEU A 117 -41.45 1.02 19.01
C LEU A 117 -41.52 0.52 20.47
N CYS A 118 -40.82 1.18 21.39
CA CYS A 118 -40.84 0.86 22.82
C CYS A 118 -41.88 1.67 23.61
N GLY A 119 -42.80 2.36 22.93
CA GLY A 119 -43.83 3.17 23.56
C GLY A 119 -43.32 4.52 24.07
N ASN A 120 -44.08 5.13 24.97
CA ASN A 120 -43.85 6.49 25.46
C ASN A 120 -43.41 6.56 26.95
N SER A 121 -43.38 5.41 27.63
CA SER A 121 -42.96 5.28 29.03
C SER A 121 -43.81 6.10 30.02
N ASN A 122 -45.12 6.19 29.79
CA ASN A 122 -46.08 6.87 30.70
C ASN A 122 -46.79 5.92 31.69
N GLN A 123 -46.49 4.61 31.66
CA GLN A 123 -47.13 3.54 32.44
C GLN A 123 -48.56 3.16 32.01
N ASP A 124 -49.06 3.68 30.88
CA ASP A 124 -50.33 3.28 30.26
C ASP A 124 -50.10 2.41 29.02
N GLN A 125 -50.28 1.11 29.17
CA GLN A 125 -50.07 0.15 28.07
C GLN A 125 -51.05 0.34 26.90
N ASN A 126 -52.15 1.08 27.09
CA ASN A 126 -53.17 1.23 26.07
C ASN A 126 -52.76 2.24 24.98
N ASP A 127 -51.79 3.12 25.24
CA ASP A 127 -51.31 4.12 24.27
C ASP A 127 -49.88 3.89 23.79
N ASP A 128 -49.29 2.72 24.08
CA ASP A 128 -47.94 2.39 23.61
C ASP A 128 -47.88 2.13 22.10
N PHE A 129 -49.02 1.88 21.44
CA PHE A 129 -49.12 1.68 19.98
C PHE A 129 -49.49 2.98 19.23
N LEU A 130 -49.04 4.13 19.75
CA LEU A 130 -49.12 5.41 19.06
C LEU A 130 -48.17 5.46 17.86
N MET A 131 -48.73 5.71 16.69
CA MET A 131 -47.98 5.93 15.45
C MET A 131 -47.23 7.25 15.49
N LYS A 132 -46.29 7.43 14.55
CA LYS A 132 -45.45 8.64 14.46
C LYS A 132 -46.23 9.95 14.27
N ASP A 133 -47.47 9.88 13.78
CA ASP A 133 -48.39 11.01 13.62
C ASP A 133 -49.25 11.28 14.87
N GLY A 134 -49.08 10.50 15.93
CA GLY A 134 -49.83 10.61 17.19
C GLY A 134 -51.19 9.90 17.19
N THR A 135 -51.52 9.12 16.17
CA THR A 135 -52.76 8.32 16.13
C THR A 135 -52.53 6.88 16.59
N GLN A 136 -53.55 6.24 17.16
CA GLN A 136 -53.46 4.84 17.60
C GLN A 136 -53.43 3.89 16.39
N ALA A 137 -52.52 2.93 16.38
CA ALA A 137 -52.48 1.90 15.34
C ALA A 137 -53.61 0.86 15.50
N GLU A 138 -54.11 0.34 14.39
CA GLU A 138 -55.11 -0.74 14.35
C GLU A 138 -54.50 -2.12 14.67
N ASN A 139 -53.22 -2.31 14.35
CA ASN A 139 -52.46 -3.54 14.58
C ASN A 139 -50.95 -3.28 14.67
N GLU A 140 -50.22 -4.28 15.14
CA GLU A 140 -48.78 -4.23 15.34
C GLU A 140 -47.99 -3.97 14.05
N ILE A 141 -48.49 -4.44 12.90
CA ILE A 141 -47.83 -4.22 11.60
C ILE A 141 -47.94 -2.74 11.20
N GLN A 142 -49.11 -2.14 11.36
CA GLN A 142 -49.32 -0.72 11.09
C GLN A 142 -48.49 0.16 12.04
N PHE A 143 -48.52 -0.17 13.33
CA PHE A 143 -47.69 0.49 14.35
C PHE A 143 -46.21 0.47 13.94
N ALA A 144 -45.68 -0.72 13.66
CA ALA A 144 -44.27 -0.87 13.34
C ALA A 144 -43.85 -0.19 12.03
N ASN A 145 -44.72 -0.24 11.01
CA ASN A 145 -44.46 0.45 9.75
C ASN A 145 -44.47 1.99 9.89
N SER A 146 -45.28 2.55 10.80
CA SER A 146 -45.31 4.00 11.03
C SER A 146 -43.99 4.57 11.57
N TRP A 147 -43.23 3.74 12.29
CA TRP A 147 -41.93 4.07 12.87
C TRP A 147 -40.74 3.70 11.97
N LYS A 148 -41.00 3.19 10.76
CA LYS A 148 -39.96 2.82 9.79
C LYS A 148 -39.20 4.07 9.31
N VAL A 149 -37.87 4.02 9.36
CA VAL A 149 -36.99 5.14 9.01
C VAL A 149 -36.45 5.09 7.57
N LYS A 150 -36.44 3.93 6.92
CA LYS A 150 -35.99 3.76 5.53
C LYS A 150 -36.47 2.43 4.94
N ASP A 151 -36.82 2.43 3.66
CA ASP A 151 -37.07 1.20 2.91
C ASP A 151 -35.76 0.52 2.47
N ILE A 152 -35.71 -0.80 2.60
CA ILE A 152 -34.59 -1.63 2.14
C ILE A 152 -35.05 -2.49 0.97
N PRO A 153 -34.32 -2.49 -0.18
CA PRO A 153 -34.62 -3.37 -1.30
C PRO A 153 -34.65 -4.84 -0.86
N GLY A 154 -35.77 -5.52 -1.09
CA GLY A 154 -35.97 -6.93 -0.70
C GLY A 154 -36.61 -7.15 0.67
N CYS A 155 -36.82 -6.10 1.46
CA CYS A 155 -37.57 -6.16 2.72
C CYS A 155 -39.04 -5.80 2.49
N SER A 156 -39.98 -6.65 2.93
CA SER A 156 -41.42 -6.39 2.85
C SER A 156 -42.04 -6.16 4.24
N SER A 157 -43.13 -5.40 4.29
CA SER A 157 -43.91 -5.09 5.51
C SER A 157 -44.71 -6.32 5.99
N GLY A 158 -43.99 -7.35 6.43
CA GLY A 158 -44.53 -8.67 6.71
C GLY A 158 -44.40 -9.62 5.52
N CYS A 159 -44.80 -10.87 5.72
CA CYS A 159 -44.88 -11.86 4.66
C CYS A 159 -46.23 -11.73 3.92
N THR A 160 -46.18 -11.53 2.62
CA THR A 160 -47.38 -11.32 1.77
C THR A 160 -47.82 -12.57 1.00
N LYS A 161 -46.94 -13.58 0.80
CA LYS A 161 -47.24 -14.89 0.19
C LYS A 161 -46.33 -15.99 0.75
N ASN A 162 -46.89 -17.18 1.00
CA ASN A 162 -46.18 -18.39 1.45
C ASN A 162 -45.33 -18.20 2.72
N CYS A 163 -45.93 -17.61 3.75
CA CYS A 163 -45.26 -17.44 5.03
C CYS A 163 -44.92 -18.81 5.62
N PRO A 164 -43.78 -18.96 6.31
CA PRO A 164 -43.55 -20.11 7.16
C PRO A 164 -44.69 -20.17 8.18
N VAL A 165 -45.64 -21.06 7.97
CA VAL A 165 -46.71 -21.31 8.94
C VAL A 165 -46.23 -22.45 9.80
N CYS A 166 -45.90 -22.12 11.05
CA CYS A 166 -45.69 -23.14 12.06
C CYS A 166 -47.07 -23.60 12.58
N SER A 167 -47.51 -24.80 12.19
CA SER A 167 -48.77 -25.35 12.70
C SER A 167 -48.64 -25.73 14.17
N ASP A 168 -49.76 -25.83 14.90
CA ASP A 168 -49.71 -26.24 16.30
C ASP A 168 -49.16 -27.68 16.48
N ALA A 169 -49.29 -28.52 15.45
CA ALA A 169 -48.64 -29.83 15.42
C ALA A 169 -47.11 -29.73 15.31
N ASP A 170 -46.59 -28.79 14.51
CA ASP A 170 -45.14 -28.57 14.38
C ASP A 170 -44.55 -28.00 15.67
N LYS A 171 -45.26 -27.06 16.32
CA LYS A 171 -44.86 -26.49 17.63
C LYS A 171 -44.68 -27.56 18.69
N GLN A 172 -45.53 -28.60 18.67
CA GLN A 172 -45.51 -29.65 19.69
C GLN A 172 -44.16 -30.37 19.77
N THR A 173 -43.42 -30.46 18.66
CA THR A 173 -42.06 -31.03 18.60
C THR A 173 -41.07 -30.24 19.46
N TYR A 174 -41.17 -28.90 19.46
CA TYR A 174 -40.19 -28.01 20.10
C TYR A 174 -40.56 -27.63 21.55
N GLN A 175 -41.74 -28.01 22.03
CA GLN A 175 -42.15 -27.85 23.43
C GLN A 175 -41.42 -28.81 24.39
N GLY A 176 -40.77 -29.85 23.86
CA GLY A 176 -40.07 -30.85 24.65
C GLY A 176 -38.79 -30.34 25.34
N PRO A 177 -38.27 -31.09 26.34
CA PRO A 177 -37.09 -30.69 27.11
C PRO A 177 -35.77 -30.70 26.32
N SER A 178 -35.73 -31.33 25.14
CA SER A 178 -34.60 -31.28 24.21
C SER A 178 -34.59 -30.02 23.34
N TYR A 179 -35.56 -29.11 23.54
CA TYR A 179 -35.72 -27.84 22.84
C TYR A 179 -36.12 -26.76 23.86
N CYS A 180 -37.27 -26.08 23.68
CA CYS A 180 -37.70 -24.95 24.49
C CYS A 180 -38.25 -25.34 25.86
N GLY A 181 -38.62 -26.61 26.06
CA GLY A 181 -39.14 -27.11 27.35
C GLY A 181 -38.17 -26.97 28.52
N ILE A 182 -36.88 -26.73 28.26
CA ILE A 182 -35.91 -26.40 29.30
C ILE A 182 -36.26 -25.10 30.05
N LEU A 183 -36.92 -24.15 29.38
CA LEU A 183 -37.32 -22.85 29.94
C LEU A 183 -38.41 -22.98 31.00
N THR A 184 -39.29 -23.98 30.93
CA THR A 184 -40.46 -24.14 31.82
C THR A 184 -40.34 -25.32 32.79
N ARG A 185 -39.23 -26.06 32.74
CA ARG A 185 -38.99 -27.23 33.59
C ARG A 185 -38.77 -26.81 35.06
N LYS A 186 -39.72 -27.15 35.94
CA LYS A 186 -39.66 -26.89 37.40
C LYS A 186 -38.39 -27.37 38.11
N SER A 187 -37.79 -28.46 37.63
CA SER A 187 -36.50 -29.00 38.10
C SER A 187 -35.35 -28.75 37.12
N GLY A 188 -35.46 -27.71 36.32
CA GLY A 188 -34.52 -27.31 35.28
C GLY A 188 -33.61 -26.17 35.71
N PRO A 189 -32.65 -25.78 34.84
CA PRO A 189 -31.61 -24.83 35.18
C PRO A 189 -32.12 -23.42 35.48
N PHE A 190 -33.29 -23.06 34.93
CA PHE A 190 -33.91 -21.75 35.11
C PHE A 190 -34.88 -21.66 36.29
N ARG A 191 -35.01 -22.71 37.12
CA ARG A 191 -36.02 -22.78 38.19
C ARG A 191 -36.03 -21.58 39.15
N GLN A 192 -34.87 -20.98 39.40
CA GLN A 192 -34.73 -19.82 40.30
C GLN A 192 -35.22 -18.50 39.67
N CYS A 193 -35.42 -18.48 38.35
CA CYS A 193 -35.82 -17.29 37.61
C CYS A 193 -37.34 -17.10 37.55
N TYR A 194 -38.12 -18.18 37.74
CA TYR A 194 -39.58 -18.18 37.59
C TYR A 194 -40.29 -17.21 38.51
N ASP A 195 -39.77 -17.04 39.73
CA ASP A 195 -40.37 -16.15 40.73
C ASP A 195 -40.16 -14.67 40.39
N ALA A 196 -39.16 -14.35 39.54
CA ALA A 196 -38.84 -12.99 39.13
C ALA A 196 -39.31 -12.66 37.70
N ILE A 197 -39.29 -13.65 36.80
CA ILE A 197 -39.63 -13.50 35.39
C ILE A 197 -40.44 -14.73 34.95
N ASP A 198 -41.71 -14.53 34.59
CA ASP A 198 -42.54 -15.59 34.03
C ASP A 198 -41.94 -16.12 32.72
N PRO A 199 -41.58 -17.42 32.62
CA PRO A 199 -40.98 -17.98 31.41
C PRO A 199 -41.97 -18.09 30.24
N LYS A 200 -43.28 -17.85 30.44
CA LYS A 200 -44.30 -18.12 29.44
C LYS A 200 -44.04 -17.46 28.09
N SER A 201 -43.78 -16.15 28.06
CA SER A 201 -43.52 -15.44 26.80
C SER A 201 -42.26 -15.96 26.11
N TYR A 202 -41.16 -16.10 26.85
CA TYR A 202 -39.90 -16.63 26.35
C TYR A 202 -40.03 -18.06 25.80
N PHE A 203 -40.86 -18.89 26.43
CA PHE A 203 -41.16 -20.23 25.95
C PHE A 203 -41.97 -20.21 24.66
N ASP A 204 -43.03 -19.40 24.61
CA ASP A 204 -43.88 -19.26 23.43
C ASP A 204 -43.06 -18.72 22.23
N ASP A 205 -42.18 -17.74 22.47
CA ASP A 205 -41.25 -17.17 21.48
C ASP A 205 -40.21 -18.21 21.02
N CYS A 206 -39.58 -18.93 21.95
CA CYS A 206 -38.62 -19.99 21.62
C CYS A 206 -39.26 -21.06 20.72
N VAL A 207 -40.48 -21.50 21.04
CA VAL A 207 -41.20 -22.52 20.25
C VAL A 207 -41.52 -21.99 18.87
N TYR A 208 -41.95 -20.73 18.78
CA TYR A 208 -42.27 -20.07 17.51
C TYR A 208 -41.03 -19.92 16.62
N ASP A 209 -39.96 -19.32 17.15
CA ASP A 209 -38.70 -19.09 16.43
C ASP A 209 -38.08 -20.42 15.98
N THR A 210 -37.91 -21.36 16.91
CA THR A 210 -37.35 -22.68 16.59
C THR A 210 -38.16 -23.37 15.50
N CYS A 211 -39.48 -23.23 15.50
CA CYS A 211 -40.33 -23.85 14.50
C CYS A 211 -40.23 -23.20 13.11
N ILE A 212 -40.23 -21.86 13.04
CA ILE A 212 -40.05 -21.14 11.77
C ILE A 212 -38.71 -21.50 11.13
N TYR A 213 -37.69 -21.72 11.96
CA TYR A 213 -36.36 -22.17 11.53
C TYR A 213 -36.20 -23.70 11.50
N GLN A 214 -37.30 -24.46 11.53
CA GLN A 214 -37.30 -25.93 11.36
C GLN A 214 -36.35 -26.67 12.32
N GLY A 215 -36.22 -26.19 13.56
CA GLY A 215 -35.36 -26.80 14.57
C GLY A 215 -33.89 -26.38 14.48
N HIS A 216 -33.56 -25.34 13.70
CA HIS A 216 -32.18 -24.86 13.59
C HIS A 216 -31.61 -24.52 14.97
N HIS A 217 -30.46 -25.12 15.29
CA HIS A 217 -29.87 -25.02 16.62
C HIS A 217 -29.57 -23.58 17.03
N ASP A 218 -29.07 -22.73 16.13
CA ASP A 218 -28.76 -21.33 16.47
C ASP A 218 -30.00 -20.53 16.89
N ALA A 219 -31.14 -20.71 16.21
CA ALA A 219 -32.39 -20.03 16.57
C ALA A 219 -32.89 -20.47 17.95
N LEU A 220 -32.87 -21.78 18.20
CA LEU A 220 -33.19 -22.37 19.51
C LEU A 220 -32.27 -21.82 20.61
N CYS A 221 -30.96 -21.85 20.38
CA CYS A 221 -29.97 -21.49 21.38
C CYS A 221 -29.96 -19.99 21.68
N SER A 222 -30.20 -19.14 20.68
CA SER A 222 -30.40 -17.70 20.87
C SER A 222 -31.65 -17.44 21.70
N ALA A 223 -32.78 -18.06 21.37
CA ALA A 223 -34.03 -17.87 22.13
C ALA A 223 -33.90 -18.29 23.62
N ILE A 224 -33.21 -19.39 23.92
CA ILE A 224 -32.94 -19.81 25.30
C ILE A 224 -31.97 -18.83 25.98
N SER A 225 -30.95 -18.35 25.25
CA SER A 225 -29.99 -17.36 25.74
C SER A 225 -30.67 -16.04 26.13
N SER A 226 -31.75 -15.64 25.45
CA SER A 226 -32.54 -14.45 25.79
C SER A 226 -33.08 -14.50 27.23
N TYR A 227 -33.62 -15.66 27.63
CA TYR A 227 -34.15 -15.86 28.98
C TYR A 227 -33.02 -15.93 30.01
N MET A 228 -31.93 -16.63 29.69
CA MET A 228 -30.70 -16.64 30.50
C MET A 228 -30.21 -15.23 30.83
N THR A 229 -30.09 -14.38 29.82
CA THR A 229 -29.65 -12.98 29.97
C THR A 229 -30.61 -12.18 30.82
N ALA A 230 -31.93 -12.37 30.66
CA ALA A 230 -32.94 -11.71 31.47
C ALA A 230 -32.83 -12.11 32.96
N CYS A 231 -32.59 -13.39 33.25
CA CYS A 231 -32.39 -13.90 34.60
C CYS A 231 -31.12 -13.32 35.25
N GLN A 232 -29.98 -13.33 34.54
CA GLN A 232 -28.73 -12.75 35.07
C GLN A 232 -28.83 -11.25 35.31
N ALA A 233 -29.60 -10.53 34.49
CA ALA A 233 -29.83 -9.11 34.69
C ALA A 233 -30.57 -8.78 36.00
N GLN A 234 -31.31 -9.74 36.57
CA GLN A 234 -31.91 -9.65 37.91
C GLN A 234 -30.97 -10.14 39.02
N GLY A 235 -29.72 -10.48 38.69
CA GLY A 235 -28.75 -11.05 39.63
C GLY A 235 -29.05 -12.50 40.01
N ILE A 236 -29.92 -13.19 39.28
CA ILE A 236 -30.31 -14.58 39.56
C ILE A 236 -29.27 -15.53 38.98
N GLN A 237 -28.82 -16.48 39.79
CA GLN A 237 -27.91 -17.53 39.34
C GLN A 237 -28.68 -18.67 38.66
N VAL A 238 -28.41 -18.86 37.38
CA VAL A 238 -28.95 -19.97 36.57
C VAL A 238 -27.98 -21.14 36.63
N GLU A 239 -28.48 -22.38 36.66
CA GLU A 239 -27.64 -23.57 36.63
C GLU A 239 -27.20 -23.93 35.19
N GLN A 240 -26.22 -24.83 35.04
CA GLN A 240 -25.67 -25.18 33.73
C GLN A 240 -26.74 -25.72 32.77
N TRP A 241 -27.01 -24.97 31.70
CA TRP A 241 -28.00 -25.34 30.68
C TRP A 241 -27.38 -25.75 29.33
N ARG A 242 -26.15 -25.31 29.04
CA ARG A 242 -25.39 -25.71 27.84
C ARG A 242 -24.62 -27.02 28.07
N SER A 243 -24.43 -27.80 27.01
CA SER A 243 -23.62 -29.01 27.01
C SER A 243 -22.93 -29.21 25.65
N PRO A 244 -21.94 -30.12 25.52
CA PRO A 244 -21.29 -30.39 24.24
C PRO A 244 -22.26 -30.76 23.11
N SER A 245 -23.41 -31.36 23.44
CA SER A 245 -24.45 -31.77 22.49
C SER A 245 -25.68 -30.86 22.48
N PHE A 246 -25.69 -29.76 23.26
CA PHE A 246 -26.85 -28.87 23.36
C PHE A 246 -26.38 -27.44 23.60
N CYS A 247 -26.51 -26.59 22.57
CA CYS A 247 -26.14 -25.16 22.62
C CYS A 247 -24.71 -24.91 23.10
N SER A 248 -23.75 -25.71 22.62
CA SER A 248 -22.33 -25.54 22.96
C SER A 248 -21.80 -24.19 22.47
N ILE A 249 -20.90 -23.60 23.26
CA ILE A 249 -20.16 -22.39 22.89
C ILE A 249 -18.71 -22.77 22.61
N SER A 250 -18.19 -22.32 21.47
CA SER A 250 -16.77 -22.42 21.15
C SER A 250 -16.08 -21.11 21.49
N CYS A 251 -15.04 -21.17 22.33
CA CYS A 251 -14.29 -19.99 22.74
C CYS A 251 -12.97 -19.86 21.96
N PRO A 252 -12.51 -18.61 21.69
CA PRO A 252 -11.21 -18.36 21.09
C PRO A 252 -10.04 -18.97 21.88
N SER A 253 -8.89 -19.12 21.22
CA SER A 253 -7.67 -19.57 21.89
C SER A 253 -7.34 -18.75 23.15
N ASN A 254 -6.88 -19.42 24.20
CA ASN A 254 -6.58 -18.84 25.51
C ASN A 254 -7.79 -18.22 26.22
N SER A 255 -8.98 -18.77 25.96
CA SER A 255 -10.21 -18.40 26.65
C SER A 255 -11.09 -19.63 26.85
N HIS A 256 -11.96 -19.56 27.85
CA HIS A 256 -12.91 -20.62 28.17
C HIS A 256 -14.32 -20.05 28.37
N TYR A 257 -15.30 -20.94 28.27
CA TYR A 257 -16.69 -20.61 28.51
C TYR A 257 -16.98 -20.58 30.02
N GLU A 258 -17.64 -19.52 30.47
CA GLU A 258 -18.21 -19.42 31.81
C GLU A 258 -19.69 -19.01 31.72
N LEU A 259 -20.53 -19.68 32.51
CA LEU A 259 -21.95 -19.32 32.62
C LEU A 259 -22.15 -17.99 33.35
N CYS A 260 -21.24 -17.62 34.25
CA CYS A 260 -21.34 -16.45 35.12
C CYS A 260 -19.93 -15.87 35.34
N GLY A 261 -19.37 -15.28 34.28
CA GLY A 261 -18.08 -14.60 34.35
C GLY A 261 -18.23 -13.11 34.71
N SER A 262 -17.10 -12.46 34.98
CA SER A 262 -17.09 -11.05 35.42
C SER A 262 -17.78 -10.12 34.42
N GLY A 263 -18.71 -9.28 34.89
CA GLY A 263 -19.36 -8.22 34.11
C GLY A 263 -18.42 -7.11 33.63
N CYS A 264 -17.23 -7.01 34.25
CA CYS A 264 -16.20 -6.01 33.95
C CYS A 264 -14.81 -6.67 33.80
N PRO A 265 -14.60 -7.52 32.78
CA PRO A 265 -13.35 -8.25 32.63
C PRO A 265 -12.18 -7.30 32.34
N ALA A 266 -10.97 -7.70 32.74
CA ALA A 266 -9.76 -6.95 32.42
C ALA A 266 -9.52 -6.95 30.90
N THR A 267 -9.13 -5.80 30.36
CA THR A 267 -8.84 -5.60 28.93
C THR A 267 -7.48 -4.94 28.79
N CYS A 268 -6.88 -4.96 27.60
CA CYS A 268 -5.64 -4.22 27.36
C CYS A 268 -5.74 -2.72 27.67
N LYS A 269 -6.96 -2.17 27.74
CA LYS A 269 -7.23 -0.79 28.18
C LYS A 269 -7.21 -0.63 29.69
N SER A 270 -7.82 -1.58 30.40
CA SER A 270 -7.90 -1.59 31.86
C SER A 270 -7.32 -2.91 32.33
N LEU A 271 -5.99 -2.91 32.55
CA LEU A 271 -5.23 -4.07 32.98
C LEU A 271 -5.69 -4.64 34.34
N ILE A 272 -6.55 -3.89 35.03
CA ILE A 272 -7.18 -4.21 36.30
C ILE A 272 -8.70 -4.08 36.10
N SER A 273 -9.45 -5.09 36.55
CA SER A 273 -10.92 -5.02 36.61
C SER A 273 -11.34 -3.93 37.61
N PRO A 274 -12.34 -3.08 37.31
CA PRO A 274 -12.77 -2.03 38.23
C PRO A 274 -13.08 -2.58 39.63
N GLN A 275 -12.54 -1.96 40.69
CA GLN A 275 -12.78 -2.39 42.08
C GLN A 275 -14.26 -2.37 42.51
N LYS A 276 -15.08 -1.59 41.81
CA LYS A 276 -16.55 -1.62 41.91
C LYS A 276 -17.11 -1.90 40.53
N CYS A 277 -17.64 -3.10 40.34
CA CYS A 277 -18.37 -3.50 39.15
C CYS A 277 -19.81 -3.77 39.57
N ASP A 278 -20.71 -2.83 39.30
CA ASP A 278 -22.15 -2.95 39.59
C ASP A 278 -22.89 -3.76 38.51
N VAL A 279 -22.14 -4.41 37.62
CA VAL A 279 -22.70 -5.23 36.52
C VAL A 279 -22.81 -6.67 37.01
N PRO A 280 -24.01 -7.29 36.96
CA PRO A 280 -24.17 -8.72 37.24
C PRO A 280 -23.24 -9.58 36.37
N CYS A 281 -22.94 -10.80 36.81
CA CYS A 281 -22.16 -11.72 36.00
C CYS A 281 -22.89 -12.04 34.69
N LEU A 282 -22.11 -12.33 33.64
CA LEU A 282 -22.62 -12.57 32.30
C LEU A 282 -22.11 -13.91 31.77
N GLU A 283 -22.94 -14.59 30.98
CA GLU A 283 -22.56 -15.77 30.21
C GLU A 283 -21.64 -15.39 29.03
N GLY A 284 -20.59 -16.18 28.79
CA GLY A 284 -19.80 -16.10 27.56
C GLY A 284 -18.37 -16.63 27.68
N CYS A 285 -17.50 -16.18 26.77
CA CYS A 285 -16.09 -16.55 26.76
C CYS A 285 -15.23 -15.52 27.51
N PHE A 286 -14.36 -16.02 28.39
CA PHE A 286 -13.49 -15.22 29.25
C PHE A 286 -12.04 -15.70 29.11
N CYS A 287 -11.09 -14.76 29.18
CA CYS A 287 -9.68 -15.09 29.01
C CYS A 287 -9.16 -15.96 30.16
N ASP A 288 -8.35 -16.96 29.81
CA ASP A 288 -7.69 -17.82 30.78
C ASP A 288 -6.72 -17.03 31.66
N SER A 289 -6.40 -17.59 32.83
CA SER A 289 -5.44 -16.98 33.76
C SER A 289 -4.10 -16.70 33.06
N GLY A 290 -3.62 -15.46 33.14
CA GLY A 290 -2.39 -14.98 32.48
C GLY A 290 -2.62 -14.28 31.14
N PHE A 291 -3.83 -14.37 30.59
CA PHE A 291 -4.25 -13.70 29.36
C PHE A 291 -5.19 -12.53 29.65
N ILE A 292 -5.27 -11.59 28.73
CA ILE A 292 -6.09 -10.40 28.81
C ILE A 292 -6.71 -10.10 27.46
N ARG A 293 -7.90 -9.51 27.46
CA ARG A 293 -8.67 -9.28 26.25
C ARG A 293 -8.11 -8.12 25.41
N SER A 294 -7.77 -8.41 24.16
CA SER A 294 -7.34 -7.49 23.11
C SER A 294 -8.30 -7.63 21.92
N GLY A 295 -9.33 -6.78 21.87
CA GLY A 295 -10.43 -6.94 20.91
C GLY A 295 -11.24 -8.23 21.17
N ASP A 296 -11.24 -9.11 20.17
CA ASP A 296 -11.87 -10.43 20.18
C ASP A 296 -10.94 -11.57 20.65
N GLN A 297 -9.66 -11.29 20.91
CA GLN A 297 -8.65 -12.29 21.27
C GLN A 297 -8.15 -12.15 22.71
N CYS A 298 -7.73 -13.27 23.29
CA CYS A 298 -7.04 -13.32 24.58
C CYS A 298 -5.53 -13.45 24.37
N VAL A 299 -4.80 -12.39 24.71
CA VAL A 299 -3.35 -12.26 24.51
C VAL A 299 -2.63 -12.15 25.84
N SER A 300 -1.33 -12.44 25.88
CA SER A 300 -0.54 -12.15 27.08
C SER A 300 -0.42 -10.63 27.27
N LYS A 301 -0.22 -10.16 28.51
CA LYS A 301 -0.10 -8.72 28.79
C LYS A 301 0.97 -8.00 27.95
N ALA A 302 2.06 -8.68 27.63
CA ALA A 302 3.14 -8.16 26.79
C ALA A 302 2.72 -7.93 25.32
N LYS A 303 1.64 -8.59 24.88
CA LYS A 303 1.07 -8.47 23.53
C LYS A 303 -0.15 -7.55 23.48
N CYS A 304 -0.37 -6.74 24.52
CA CYS A 304 -1.34 -5.67 24.43
C CYS A 304 -0.89 -4.63 23.39
N GLY A 305 -1.86 -4.14 22.63
CA GLY A 305 -1.65 -3.11 21.62
C GLY A 305 -1.61 -1.70 22.21
N CYS A 306 -1.92 -0.71 21.37
CA CYS A 306 -1.68 0.70 21.61
C CYS A 306 -2.98 1.48 21.72
N PHE A 307 -2.92 2.64 22.36
CA PHE A 307 -4.05 3.57 22.45
C PHE A 307 -3.65 4.91 21.84
N ASP A 308 -4.40 5.36 20.82
CA ASP A 308 -4.28 6.71 20.26
C ASP A 308 -5.65 7.37 20.19
N GLN A 309 -5.75 8.61 20.66
CA GLN A 309 -6.98 9.41 20.64
C GLN A 309 -8.26 8.68 21.13
N GLY A 310 -8.13 7.78 22.11
CA GLY A 310 -9.25 7.02 22.68
C GLY A 310 -9.64 5.76 21.90
N ARG A 311 -8.95 5.44 20.80
CA ARG A 311 -9.09 4.20 20.02
C ARG A 311 -7.99 3.21 20.38
N TYR A 312 -8.36 1.94 20.49
CA TYR A 312 -7.43 0.82 20.65
C TYR A 312 -6.98 0.27 19.29
N TYR A 313 -5.71 -0.06 19.17
CA TYR A 313 -5.09 -0.67 18.01
C TYR A 313 -4.34 -1.93 18.46
N LYS A 314 -4.56 -3.08 17.81
CA LYS A 314 -3.85 -4.32 18.11
C LYS A 314 -2.36 -4.19 17.82
N LEU A 315 -1.54 -5.02 18.48
CA LEU A 315 -0.12 -5.08 18.19
C LEU A 315 0.11 -5.41 16.70
N GLY A 316 0.91 -4.60 16.01
CA GLY A 316 1.17 -4.65 14.57
C GLY A 316 0.13 -3.96 13.69
N GLU A 317 -0.94 -3.40 14.27
CA GLU A 317 -1.99 -2.72 13.49
C GLU A 317 -1.50 -1.38 12.94
N GLU A 318 -1.72 -1.18 11.63
CA GLU A 318 -1.44 0.07 10.94
C GLU A 318 -2.67 0.97 10.91
N PHE A 319 -2.50 2.26 11.18
CA PHE A 319 -3.60 3.22 11.21
C PHE A 319 -3.16 4.64 10.83
N TYR A 320 -4.12 5.45 10.40
CA TYR A 320 -3.90 6.86 10.08
C TYR A 320 -4.62 7.72 11.13
N PRO A 321 -3.92 8.46 11.99
CA PRO A 321 -4.53 9.26 13.06
C PRO A 321 -5.37 10.43 12.54
N THR A 322 -5.15 10.82 11.29
CA THR A 322 -5.81 11.97 10.66
C THR A 322 -6.54 11.53 9.40
N THR A 323 -7.62 12.23 9.07
CA THR A 323 -8.38 12.02 7.82
C THR A 323 -7.61 12.38 6.56
N SER A 324 -6.43 13.00 6.69
CA SER A 324 -5.57 13.39 5.57
C SER A 324 -4.69 12.25 5.04
N CYS A 325 -4.62 11.11 5.74
CA CYS A 325 -3.75 9.95 5.42
C CYS A 325 -2.25 10.26 5.25
N GLN A 326 -1.77 11.43 5.69
CA GLN A 326 -0.36 11.85 5.54
C GLN A 326 0.56 11.30 6.63
N LYS A 327 -0.05 10.74 7.68
CA LYS A 327 0.67 10.15 8.80
C LYS A 327 0.21 8.71 8.97
N LYS A 328 1.08 7.76 8.64
CA LYS A 328 0.87 6.33 8.89
C LYS A 328 1.45 6.00 10.25
N CYS A 329 0.72 5.30 11.10
CA CYS A 329 1.21 4.85 12.40
C CYS A 329 1.04 3.35 12.52
N ILE A 330 1.96 2.70 13.25
CA ILE A 330 1.94 1.28 13.52
C ILE A 330 1.99 1.12 15.03
N CYS A 331 1.11 0.26 15.55
CA CYS A 331 1.20 -0.14 16.93
C CYS A 331 2.32 -1.15 17.13
N MET A 332 3.34 -0.77 17.89
CA MET A 332 4.54 -1.56 18.15
C MET A 332 4.48 -2.18 19.56
N ASP A 333 5.47 -3.03 19.84
CA ASP A 333 5.61 -3.65 21.16
C ASP A 333 5.67 -2.59 22.28
N ASN A 334 5.29 -3.02 23.49
CA ASN A 334 5.20 -2.17 24.69
C ASN A 334 4.21 -1.00 24.55
N ALA A 335 3.15 -1.16 23.76
CA ALA A 335 2.12 -0.13 23.52
C ALA A 335 2.71 1.18 22.95
N THR A 336 3.81 1.09 22.21
CA THR A 336 4.45 2.25 21.57
C THR A 336 3.85 2.46 20.18
N ILE A 337 3.61 3.71 19.79
CA ILE A 337 3.08 4.03 18.46
C ILE A 337 4.23 4.61 17.66
N GLU A 338 4.61 3.92 16.58
CA GLU A 338 5.59 4.44 15.64
C GLU A 338 4.87 5.04 14.44
N CYS A 339 5.04 6.34 14.23
CA CYS A 339 4.44 7.04 13.12
C CYS A 339 5.47 7.45 12.08
N TYR A 340 5.01 7.58 10.85
CA TYR A 340 5.78 7.90 9.67
C TYR A 340 5.10 9.02 8.91
N GLY A 341 5.90 9.98 8.44
CA GLY A 341 5.48 10.99 7.48
C GLY A 341 5.47 10.40 6.08
N LYS A 342 4.43 10.73 5.30
CA LYS A 342 4.26 10.28 3.92
C LYS A 342 4.31 11.47 2.97
N ALA A 343 5.16 11.40 1.96
CA ALA A 343 5.19 12.35 0.84
C ALA A 343 4.97 11.60 -0.48
N ILE A 344 4.30 12.26 -1.41
CA ILE A 344 3.89 11.67 -2.69
C ILE A 344 4.30 12.62 -3.83
N ALA A 345 4.86 12.05 -4.89
CA ALA A 345 4.96 12.72 -6.18
C ALA A 345 4.22 11.89 -7.24
N LEU A 346 3.30 12.53 -7.94
CA LEU A 346 2.45 11.98 -8.98
C LEU A 346 2.77 12.70 -10.30
N GLY A 347 3.58 12.07 -11.15
CA GLY A 347 3.97 12.59 -12.46
C GLY A 347 4.45 14.04 -12.42
N ASP A 348 4.17 14.77 -13.49
CA ASP A 348 4.15 16.24 -13.52
C ASP A 348 2.68 16.67 -13.61
N PRO A 349 2.14 17.55 -12.73
CA PRO A 349 2.84 18.37 -11.73
C PRO A 349 2.55 18.06 -10.25
N HIS A 350 1.80 17.01 -9.88
CA HIS A 350 1.16 16.93 -8.55
C HIS A 350 2.08 16.38 -7.46
N LEU A 351 2.30 17.17 -6.41
CA LEU A 351 3.03 16.76 -5.22
C LEU A 351 2.19 16.94 -3.96
N ILE A 352 2.41 16.04 -2.99
CA ILE A 352 1.88 16.13 -1.64
C ILE A 352 3.05 16.04 -0.66
N SER A 353 3.25 17.10 0.12
CA SER A 353 4.30 17.18 1.14
C SER A 353 4.03 16.24 2.32
N PHE A 354 5.03 16.06 3.18
CA PHE A 354 4.90 15.28 4.42
C PHE A 354 3.81 15.80 5.37
N ASP A 355 3.51 17.10 5.31
CA ASP A 355 2.50 17.76 6.15
C ASP A 355 1.16 17.95 5.41
N GLY A 356 1.05 17.43 4.18
CA GLY A 356 -0.19 17.37 3.41
C GLY A 356 -0.48 18.60 2.56
N ARG A 357 0.50 19.47 2.31
CA ARG A 357 0.35 20.55 1.35
C ARG A 357 0.38 19.97 -0.07
N HIS A 358 -0.71 20.18 -0.79
CA HIS A 358 -0.82 19.86 -2.21
C HIS A 358 -0.33 21.05 -3.04
N PHE A 359 0.38 20.78 -4.13
CA PHE A 359 0.74 21.80 -5.10
C PHE A 359 1.13 21.19 -6.45
N GLU A 360 1.06 22.02 -7.47
CA GLU A 360 1.38 21.67 -8.84
C GLU A 360 2.49 22.58 -9.37
N PHE A 361 3.57 22.01 -9.89
CA PHE A 361 4.52 22.73 -10.74
C PHE A 361 4.94 21.91 -11.96
N TYR A 362 5.00 22.53 -13.13
CA TYR A 362 5.37 21.86 -14.38
C TYR A 362 6.88 21.99 -14.63
N SER A 363 7.66 20.90 -14.65
CA SER A 363 9.06 21.00 -15.08
C SER A 363 9.74 19.67 -15.44
N SER A 364 10.54 19.72 -16.51
CA SER A 364 11.41 18.64 -17.00
C SER A 364 12.80 18.59 -16.35
N CYS A 365 12.98 19.18 -15.16
CA CYS A 365 14.25 19.20 -14.45
C CYS A 365 14.38 18.07 -13.41
N THR A 366 15.59 17.85 -12.90
CA THR A 366 15.80 17.00 -11.72
C THR A 366 15.64 17.82 -10.44
N TYR A 367 14.90 17.30 -9.47
CA TYR A 367 14.59 17.99 -8.22
C TYR A 367 14.95 17.18 -6.98
N THR A 368 15.26 17.90 -5.90
CA THR A 368 15.31 17.32 -4.54
C THR A 368 13.90 17.20 -3.98
N LEU A 369 13.36 15.98 -3.98
CA LEU A 369 12.06 15.69 -3.40
C LEU A 369 12.14 15.77 -1.86
N ALA A 370 13.07 15.04 -1.25
CA ALA A 370 13.22 15.03 0.21
C ALA A 370 14.68 14.80 0.60
N GLN A 371 15.18 15.54 1.59
CA GLN A 371 16.50 15.28 2.19
C GLN A 371 16.55 15.70 3.65
N VAL A 372 17.56 15.21 4.36
CA VAL A 372 17.86 15.65 5.73
C VAL A 372 18.67 16.94 5.68
N CYS A 373 18.09 18.04 6.15
CA CYS A 373 18.76 19.35 6.21
C CYS A 373 19.38 19.63 7.58
N GLN A 374 18.74 19.21 8.67
CA GLN A 374 19.27 19.40 10.02
C GLN A 374 19.98 18.14 10.48
N HIS A 375 21.30 18.23 10.65
CA HIS A 375 22.10 17.10 11.10
C HIS A 375 21.84 16.82 12.58
N SER A 376 21.48 15.58 12.88
CA SER A 376 21.41 15.04 14.24
C SER A 376 22.24 13.75 14.30
N PRO A 377 23.08 13.54 15.33
CA PRO A 377 23.89 12.32 15.45
C PRO A 377 23.07 11.02 15.51
N GLN A 378 21.77 11.13 15.79
CA GLN A 378 20.84 10.00 15.89
C GLN A 378 20.13 9.69 14.57
N LEU A 379 20.23 10.55 13.56
CA LEU A 379 19.55 10.41 12.27
C LEU A 379 20.56 10.05 11.17
N GLN A 380 20.14 9.17 10.27
CA GLN A 380 20.90 8.90 9.06
C GLN A 380 20.50 9.85 7.94
N ASN A 381 21.50 10.50 7.34
CA ASN A 381 21.27 11.40 6.22
C ASN A 381 20.92 10.62 4.95
N PHE A 382 19.94 11.13 4.22
CA PHE A 382 19.62 10.69 2.87
C PHE A 382 19.10 11.87 2.03
N THR A 383 19.07 11.65 0.72
CA THR A 383 18.47 12.55 -0.27
C THR A 383 17.72 11.73 -1.32
N VAL A 384 16.49 12.12 -1.65
CA VAL A 384 15.67 11.55 -2.72
C VAL A 384 15.55 12.58 -3.83
N TRP A 385 16.01 12.22 -5.02
CA TRP A 385 15.87 12.99 -6.25
C TRP A 385 14.84 12.34 -7.17
N VAL A 386 14.07 13.18 -7.84
CA VAL A 386 13.15 12.77 -8.91
C VAL A 386 13.62 13.46 -10.18
N GLU A 387 13.92 12.65 -11.19
CA GLU A 387 14.32 13.11 -12.51
C GLU A 387 13.12 13.08 -13.44
N ASN A 388 12.75 14.25 -13.94
CA ASN A 388 11.63 14.44 -14.82
C ASN A 388 12.11 14.60 -16.28
N GLU A 389 11.41 14.03 -17.25
CA GLU A 389 11.73 14.14 -18.68
C GLU A 389 10.49 14.54 -19.49
N LYS A 390 10.68 15.47 -20.43
CA LYS A 390 9.62 15.93 -21.32
C LYS A 390 9.35 14.91 -22.44
N LEU A 391 8.09 14.55 -22.65
CA LEU A 391 7.71 13.61 -23.70
C LEU A 391 7.40 14.35 -25.01
N GLY A 392 8.32 14.30 -25.98
CA GLY A 392 8.15 14.96 -27.28
C GLY A 392 8.02 16.50 -27.18
N ASP A 393 7.25 17.10 -28.08
CA ASP A 393 7.04 18.57 -28.12
C ASP A 393 5.90 19.05 -27.20
N GLY A 394 5.12 18.14 -26.61
CA GLY A 394 3.96 18.43 -25.75
C GLY A 394 4.31 18.89 -24.33
N PRO A 395 3.34 19.37 -23.53
CA PRO A 395 3.59 19.89 -22.19
C PRO A 395 3.79 18.80 -21.12
N LEU A 396 3.68 17.51 -21.46
CA LEU A 396 3.82 16.44 -20.47
C LEU A 396 5.26 16.18 -20.11
N VAL A 397 5.43 15.93 -18.82
CA VAL A 397 6.67 15.51 -18.23
C VAL A 397 6.40 14.28 -17.38
N LEU A 398 7.25 13.27 -17.50
CA LEU A 398 7.12 12.01 -16.78
C LEU A 398 8.31 11.83 -15.84
N ILE A 399 8.08 11.12 -14.74
CA ILE A 399 9.15 10.67 -13.86
C ILE A 399 9.94 9.61 -14.61
N ARG A 400 11.16 9.96 -15.02
CA ARG A 400 12.06 9.08 -15.75
C ARG A 400 12.82 8.17 -14.80
N ASN A 401 13.39 8.76 -13.75
CA ASN A 401 14.20 8.04 -12.78
C ASN A 401 13.96 8.61 -11.37
N VAL A 402 14.04 7.74 -10.38
CA VAL A 402 14.21 8.14 -8.97
C VAL A 402 15.65 7.84 -8.57
N LYS A 403 16.26 8.70 -7.75
CA LYS A 403 17.61 8.48 -7.22
C LYS A 403 17.65 8.71 -5.72
N VAL A 404 18.22 7.80 -4.94
CA VAL A 404 18.18 7.88 -3.46
C VAL A 404 19.57 7.80 -2.85
N PHE A 405 20.18 8.94 -2.54
CA PHE A 405 21.49 8.99 -1.90
C PHE A 405 21.41 8.68 -0.39
N ILE A 406 22.17 7.69 0.10
CA ILE A 406 22.27 7.34 1.53
C ILE A 406 23.75 7.19 1.89
N HIS A 407 24.39 8.23 2.43
CA HIS A 407 25.82 8.24 2.79
C HIS A 407 26.74 7.47 1.81
N ALA A 408 26.99 8.10 0.66
CA ALA A 408 27.66 7.56 -0.53
C ALA A 408 26.88 6.38 -1.15
N LEU A 409 27.00 6.23 -2.47
CA LEU A 409 26.26 5.32 -3.36
C LEU A 409 24.90 5.90 -3.81
N ILE A 410 24.76 6.01 -5.13
CA ILE A 410 23.59 6.52 -5.86
C ILE A 410 22.85 5.31 -6.46
N PRO A 411 21.64 4.94 -6.00
CA PRO A 411 20.59 4.21 -6.72
C PRO A 411 20.16 5.01 -7.94
N ASN A 412 20.37 4.52 -9.16
CA ASN A 412 19.55 4.93 -10.32
C ASN A 412 18.57 3.80 -10.58
N PHE A 413 17.27 4.08 -10.49
CA PHE A 413 16.22 3.12 -10.84
C PHE A 413 15.96 3.17 -12.34
N TYR A 414 16.56 2.25 -13.11
CA TYR A 414 16.05 1.89 -14.43
C TYR A 414 15.14 0.67 -14.28
N SER A 415 14.11 0.56 -15.12
CA SER A 415 12.98 -0.39 -14.97
C SER A 415 13.34 -1.88 -14.85
N LEU A 416 14.61 -2.28 -15.01
CA LEU A 416 15.11 -3.64 -14.76
C LEU A 416 16.47 -3.72 -14.03
N LEU A 417 17.14 -2.59 -13.77
CA LEU A 417 18.50 -2.54 -13.22
C LEU A 417 18.65 -1.36 -12.27
N VAL A 418 19.25 -1.61 -11.10
CA VAL A 418 19.53 -0.57 -10.13
C VAL A 418 21.02 -0.30 -10.08
N GLN A 419 21.42 0.94 -10.35
CA GLN A 419 22.81 1.33 -10.17
C GLN A 419 23.06 1.63 -8.71
N VAL A 420 23.99 1.00 -8.01
CA VAL A 420 24.46 1.42 -6.69
C VAL A 420 25.96 1.63 -6.80
N ASP A 421 26.45 2.79 -6.37
CA ASP A 421 27.90 3.05 -6.33
C ASP A 421 28.58 3.09 -7.71
N LYS A 422 27.82 3.52 -8.72
CA LYS A 422 28.15 3.45 -10.14
C LYS A 422 28.16 2.03 -10.75
N GLN A 423 27.85 0.99 -9.99
CA GLN A 423 27.73 -0.40 -10.43
C GLN A 423 26.26 -0.80 -10.58
N LEU A 424 25.87 -1.48 -11.66
CA LEU A 424 24.47 -1.91 -11.86
C LEU A 424 24.24 -3.31 -11.27
N TYR A 425 23.03 -3.51 -10.75
CA TYR A 425 22.57 -4.71 -10.05
C TYR A 425 21.20 -5.15 -10.57
N ILE A 426 20.97 -6.47 -10.55
CA ILE A 426 19.66 -7.08 -10.81
C ILE A 426 18.93 -7.24 -9.47
N LEU A 427 17.63 -6.96 -9.46
CA LEU A 427 16.78 -7.09 -8.29
C LEU A 427 16.34 -8.56 -8.05
N PRO A 428 16.07 -8.96 -6.80
CA PRO A 428 16.23 -8.18 -5.58
C PRO A 428 17.71 -8.03 -5.17
N MET A 429 18.04 -6.95 -4.45
CA MET A 429 19.37 -6.74 -3.90
C MET A 429 19.34 -6.34 -2.42
N ASN A 430 20.33 -6.80 -1.68
CA ASN A 430 20.69 -6.33 -0.35
C ASN A 430 22.10 -5.74 -0.42
N ALA A 431 22.29 -4.55 0.13
CA ALA A 431 23.58 -3.88 0.08
C ALA A 431 23.99 -3.30 1.45
N ALA A 432 25.29 -2.95 1.52
CA ALA A 432 25.95 -2.39 2.70
C ALA A 432 25.78 -3.25 3.98
N ASP A 433 25.99 -4.56 3.86
CA ASP A 433 25.91 -5.55 4.95
C ASP A 433 24.51 -5.59 5.62
N GLY A 434 23.44 -5.48 4.82
CA GLY A 434 22.07 -5.54 5.32
C GLY A 434 21.52 -4.22 5.84
N LYS A 435 22.08 -3.08 5.43
CA LYS A 435 21.55 -1.76 5.82
C LYS A 435 20.34 -1.33 5.00
N PHE A 436 20.23 -1.82 3.75
CA PHE A 436 19.08 -1.57 2.90
C PHE A 436 18.84 -2.71 1.90
N TRP A 437 17.58 -2.80 1.46
CA TRP A 437 17.08 -3.77 0.49
C TRP A 437 16.36 -3.04 -0.63
N ILE A 438 16.51 -3.55 -1.85
CA ILE A 438 15.75 -3.08 -3.00
C ILE A 438 15.09 -4.28 -3.63
N THR A 439 13.78 -4.26 -3.73
CA THR A 439 12.95 -5.36 -4.23
C THR A 439 12.08 -4.89 -5.39
N GLN A 440 11.73 -5.84 -6.25
CA GLN A 440 10.65 -5.65 -7.22
C GLN A 440 9.40 -6.35 -6.67
N GLU A 441 8.36 -5.57 -6.41
CA GLU A 441 7.08 -6.01 -5.85
C GLU A 441 5.95 -5.60 -6.80
N GLY A 442 5.52 -6.55 -7.62
CA GLY A 442 4.63 -6.34 -8.76
C GLY A 442 5.31 -5.49 -9.83
N ASN A 443 4.64 -4.42 -10.23
CA ASN A 443 5.17 -3.38 -11.10
C ASN A 443 6.03 -2.36 -10.36
N ASN A 444 6.19 -2.48 -9.04
CA ASN A 444 6.86 -1.48 -8.22
C ASN A 444 8.30 -1.88 -7.91
N ILE A 445 9.16 -0.87 -7.78
CA ILE A 445 10.48 -1.01 -7.14
C ILE A 445 10.39 -0.35 -5.77
N ILE A 446 10.78 -1.09 -4.73
CA ILE A 446 10.72 -0.62 -3.34
C ILE A 446 12.09 -0.71 -2.70
N LEU A 447 12.52 0.40 -2.10
CA LEU A 447 13.72 0.51 -1.27
C LEU A 447 13.30 0.55 0.20
N TYR A 448 13.88 -0.34 1.01
CA TYR A 448 13.77 -0.35 2.47
C TYR A 448 15.11 -0.09 3.12
N THR A 449 15.13 0.68 4.19
CA THR A 449 16.33 0.87 5.01
C THR A 449 16.10 0.45 6.45
N THR A 450 17.18 0.03 7.12
CA THR A 450 17.18 -0.29 8.56
C THR A 450 16.85 0.89 9.47
N PHE A 451 16.98 2.13 8.98
CA PHE A 451 16.62 3.35 9.70
C PHE A 451 15.21 3.86 9.36
N GLY A 452 14.40 3.05 8.65
CA GLY A 452 12.97 3.27 8.44
C GLY A 452 12.59 4.13 7.24
N LEU A 453 13.54 4.54 6.39
CA LEU A 453 13.22 5.16 5.09
C LEU A 453 12.64 4.09 4.17
N THR A 454 11.51 4.38 3.54
CA THR A 454 10.95 3.59 2.44
C THR A 454 10.69 4.47 1.23
N VAL A 455 11.13 4.01 0.06
CA VAL A 455 10.84 4.68 -1.22
C VAL A 455 10.21 3.65 -2.17
N LEU A 456 8.98 3.89 -2.59
CA LEU A 456 8.27 3.08 -3.58
C LEU A 456 8.16 3.90 -4.87
N TYR A 457 8.55 3.29 -5.99
CA TYR A 457 8.35 3.81 -7.33
C TYR A 457 7.57 2.79 -8.15
N ASP A 458 6.45 3.17 -8.77
CA ASP A 458 5.61 2.27 -9.57
C ASP A 458 6.14 1.97 -10.98
N THR A 459 7.37 2.41 -11.27
CA THR A 459 8.03 2.34 -12.59
C THR A 459 7.35 3.14 -13.70
N SER A 460 6.44 4.05 -13.34
CA SER A 460 5.67 4.86 -14.27
C SER A 460 5.61 6.32 -13.84
N SER A 461 4.81 6.65 -12.83
CA SER A 461 4.49 8.04 -12.48
C SER A 461 4.22 8.26 -10.99
N TYR A 462 4.35 7.26 -10.14
CA TYR A 462 4.06 7.36 -8.72
C TYR A 462 5.31 7.11 -7.89
N VAL A 463 5.69 8.10 -7.09
CA VAL A 463 6.75 8.00 -6.09
C VAL A 463 6.15 8.26 -4.71
N HIS A 464 6.45 7.36 -3.79
CA HIS A 464 6.00 7.42 -2.41
C HIS A 464 7.22 7.32 -1.48
N VAL A 465 7.41 8.35 -0.66
CA VAL A 465 8.47 8.41 0.35
C VAL A 465 7.85 8.35 1.74
N THR A 466 8.30 7.42 2.56
CA THR A 466 7.91 7.29 3.97
C THR A 466 9.14 7.44 4.86
N VAL A 467 9.05 8.26 5.91
CA VAL A 467 10.13 8.49 6.88
C VAL A 467 9.60 8.40 8.31
N PRO A 468 10.35 7.84 9.28
CA PRO A 468 9.89 7.79 10.66
C PRO A 468 9.75 9.20 11.26
N SER A 469 8.85 9.34 12.24
CA SER A 469 8.59 10.60 12.95
C SER A 469 9.80 11.17 13.72
N THR A 470 10.87 10.39 13.89
CA THR A 470 12.16 10.88 14.39
C THR A 470 12.80 11.92 13.45
N TYR A 471 12.44 11.92 12.16
CA TYR A 471 12.89 12.90 11.18
C TYR A 471 12.09 14.21 11.21
N ARG A 472 11.06 14.31 12.06
CA ARG A 472 10.18 15.49 12.14
C ARG A 472 11.00 16.77 12.37
N GLY A 473 10.78 17.79 11.55
CA GLY A 473 11.48 19.08 11.60
C GLY A 473 12.95 19.06 11.15
N HIS A 474 13.47 17.92 10.71
CA HIS A 474 14.85 17.79 10.21
C HIS A 474 14.92 17.68 8.68
N MET A 475 13.77 17.59 8.03
CA MET A 475 13.63 17.42 6.59
C MET A 475 13.59 18.75 5.85
N CYS A 476 13.82 18.69 4.54
CA CYS A 476 13.62 19.78 3.59
C CYS A 476 13.55 19.21 2.16
N GLY A 477 13.20 20.03 1.19
CA GLY A 477 12.98 19.64 -0.21
C GLY A 477 11.57 20.00 -0.65
N LEU A 478 11.17 19.53 -1.84
CA LEU A 478 9.81 19.72 -2.34
C LEU A 478 8.75 19.07 -1.43
N ALA A 479 9.10 18.01 -0.70
CA ALA A 479 8.22 17.34 0.25
C ALA A 479 8.05 18.09 1.58
N GLY A 480 8.58 19.31 1.70
CA GLY A 480 8.44 20.13 2.89
C GLY A 480 9.41 19.75 4.02
N ASN A 481 9.15 20.27 5.21
CA ASN A 481 10.05 20.13 6.36
C ASN A 481 9.60 19.07 7.39
N PHE A 482 8.43 18.49 7.18
CA PHE A 482 7.81 17.47 8.03
C PHE A 482 7.72 17.93 9.48
N ASN A 483 7.15 19.09 9.75
CA ASN A 483 6.96 19.60 11.11
C ASN A 483 5.50 19.56 11.58
N GLY A 484 4.57 19.26 10.69
CA GLY A 484 3.12 19.19 10.90
C GLY A 484 2.36 20.47 10.54
N ASP A 485 3.01 21.48 9.97
CA ASP A 485 2.39 22.72 9.49
C ASP A 485 2.52 22.88 7.96
N PRO A 486 1.47 22.55 7.18
CA PRO A 486 1.55 22.67 5.72
C PRO A 486 1.78 24.11 5.22
N LYS A 487 1.60 25.14 6.06
CA LYS A 487 1.78 26.53 5.63
C LYS A 487 3.24 26.90 5.40
N ASP A 488 4.18 26.21 6.04
CA ASP A 488 5.61 26.51 5.97
C ASP A 488 6.41 25.54 5.08
N ASP A 489 5.73 24.60 4.42
CA ASP A 489 6.36 23.63 3.52
C ASP A 489 7.04 24.27 2.30
N PHE A 490 6.62 25.46 1.89
CA PHE A 490 7.28 26.23 0.82
C PHE A 490 8.52 26.97 1.33
N MET A 491 9.42 26.21 1.94
CA MET A 491 10.72 26.67 2.38
C MET A 491 11.74 26.49 1.24
N LEU A 492 12.28 27.60 0.76
CA LEU A 492 13.34 27.62 -0.25
C LEU A 492 14.61 26.92 0.27
N ALA A 493 15.47 26.48 -0.63
CA ALA A 493 16.77 25.86 -0.27
C ALA A 493 17.69 26.75 0.60
N ASN A 494 17.46 28.08 0.62
CA ASN A 494 18.18 29.03 1.49
C ASN A 494 17.53 29.22 2.88
N GLY A 495 16.45 28.48 3.18
CA GLY A 495 15.70 28.54 4.44
C GLY A 495 14.65 29.64 4.54
N LYS A 496 14.40 30.43 3.49
CA LYS A 496 13.32 31.44 3.47
C LYS A 496 11.99 30.83 3.04
N LEU A 497 10.89 31.37 3.55
CA LEU A 497 9.54 31.00 3.12
C LEU A 497 9.11 31.79 1.89
N THR A 498 8.33 31.15 1.02
CA THR A 498 7.62 31.79 -0.10
C THR A 498 6.18 31.28 -0.20
N GLU A 499 5.32 32.03 -0.88
CA GLU A 499 4.00 31.56 -1.31
C GLU A 499 3.98 31.19 -2.81
N ASN A 500 5.05 31.52 -3.54
CA ASN A 500 5.16 31.26 -4.98
C ASN A 500 5.70 29.84 -5.23
N VAL A 501 4.88 29.00 -5.87
CA VAL A 501 5.19 27.59 -6.13
C VAL A 501 6.38 27.47 -7.08
N GLU A 502 6.45 28.32 -8.10
CA GLU A 502 7.52 28.29 -9.10
C GLU A 502 8.88 28.68 -8.49
N GLU A 503 8.92 29.70 -7.64
CA GLU A 503 10.10 30.12 -6.87
C GLU A 503 10.55 29.00 -5.92
N PHE A 504 9.59 28.40 -5.22
CA PHE A 504 9.84 27.26 -4.35
C PHE A 504 10.46 26.09 -5.11
N ALA A 505 9.82 25.64 -6.18
CA ALA A 505 10.29 24.54 -6.99
C ALA A 505 11.68 24.82 -7.59
N ALA A 506 11.88 26.01 -8.16
CA ALA A 506 13.16 26.43 -8.74
C ALA A 506 14.32 26.39 -7.74
N SER A 507 14.07 26.68 -6.46
CA SER A 507 15.11 26.64 -5.43
C SER A 507 15.64 25.23 -5.13
N TRP A 508 14.85 24.19 -5.43
CA TRP A 508 15.18 22.77 -5.18
C TRP A 508 15.65 22.01 -6.43
N LYS A 509 15.87 22.73 -7.53
CA LYS A 509 16.39 22.23 -8.80
C LYS A 509 17.87 21.85 -8.70
N ILE A 510 18.26 20.76 -9.36
CA ILE A 510 19.65 20.28 -9.41
C ILE A 510 20.24 20.54 -10.79
N PRO A 511 21.36 21.28 -10.88
CA PRO A 511 22.04 21.49 -12.15
C PRO A 511 22.72 20.20 -12.63
N VAL A 512 22.40 19.76 -13.85
CA VAL A 512 23.06 18.63 -14.52
C VAL A 512 23.88 19.16 -15.69
N ASN A 513 25.20 18.87 -15.70
CA ASN A 513 26.11 19.36 -16.72
C ASN A 513 25.67 18.93 -18.13
N GLY A 514 25.53 19.89 -19.05
CA GLY A 514 25.15 19.65 -20.45
C GLY A 514 23.65 19.46 -20.71
N VAL A 515 22.80 19.47 -19.68
CA VAL A 515 21.34 19.32 -19.81
C VAL A 515 20.66 20.67 -19.59
N ILE A 516 19.98 21.19 -20.62
CA ILE A 516 19.10 22.36 -20.53
C ILE A 516 17.68 21.84 -20.36
N CYS A 517 17.12 21.97 -19.16
CA CYS A 517 15.74 21.58 -18.85
C CYS A 517 14.81 22.82 -18.81
N SER A 518 13.51 22.61 -19.00
CA SER A 518 12.51 23.68 -19.04
C SER A 518 11.93 23.99 -17.65
N ASP A 519 12.02 25.26 -17.23
CA ASP A 519 11.35 25.76 -16.04
C ASP A 519 9.92 26.18 -16.40
N GLY A 520 8.92 25.47 -15.88
CA GLY A 520 7.53 25.76 -16.18
C GLY A 520 7.12 25.38 -17.61
N CYS A 521 5.86 25.70 -17.91
CA CYS A 521 5.28 25.68 -19.26
C CYS A 521 5.11 27.09 -19.87
N GLY A 522 5.47 28.16 -19.14
CA GLY A 522 5.29 29.55 -19.56
C GLY A 522 3.83 29.85 -19.93
N ASP A 523 3.59 30.64 -21.00
CA ASP A 523 2.24 30.91 -21.51
C ASP A 523 1.57 29.71 -22.21
N LYS A 524 2.26 28.56 -22.29
CA LYS A 524 1.82 27.35 -23.01
C LYS A 524 1.34 26.25 -22.07
N CYS A 525 1.02 26.58 -20.81
CA CYS A 525 0.46 25.61 -19.89
C CYS A 525 -0.88 25.08 -20.44
N PRO A 526 -1.06 23.76 -20.47
CA PRO A 526 -2.26 23.16 -21.05
C PRO A 526 -3.50 23.53 -20.23
N ILE A 527 -4.46 24.20 -20.88
CA ILE A 527 -5.72 24.60 -20.26
C ILE A 527 -6.74 23.48 -20.49
N CYS A 528 -7.13 22.76 -19.44
CA CYS A 528 -8.25 21.84 -19.55
C CYS A 528 -9.59 22.60 -19.47
N ASN A 529 -10.29 22.69 -20.59
CA ASN A 529 -11.60 23.33 -20.62
C ASN A 529 -12.68 22.45 -19.98
N LYS A 530 -13.82 23.06 -19.63
CA LYS A 530 -14.91 22.37 -18.93
C LYS A 530 -15.44 21.14 -19.69
N ALA A 531 -15.54 21.20 -21.01
CA ALA A 531 -16.04 20.09 -21.82
C ALA A 531 -15.07 18.90 -21.82
N GLN A 532 -13.76 19.15 -21.85
CA GLN A 532 -12.73 18.13 -21.74
C GLN A 532 -12.74 17.48 -20.35
N LYS A 533 -12.83 18.28 -19.27
CA LYS A 533 -12.97 17.75 -17.90
C LYS A 533 -14.16 16.80 -17.78
N THR A 534 -15.35 17.25 -18.17
CA THR A 534 -16.57 16.44 -18.10
C THR A 534 -16.47 15.13 -18.89
N LYS A 535 -15.71 15.09 -19.99
CA LYS A 535 -15.45 13.85 -20.73
C LYS A 535 -14.64 12.83 -19.90
N TYR A 536 -13.57 13.28 -19.24
CA TYR A 536 -12.66 12.38 -18.50
C TYR A 536 -13.12 12.07 -17.08
N GLU A 537 -14.08 12.83 -16.54
CA GLU A 537 -14.80 12.51 -15.30
C GLU A 537 -15.69 11.27 -15.42
N ALA A 538 -15.97 10.78 -16.64
CA ALA A 538 -16.81 9.62 -16.88
C ALA A 538 -16.19 8.31 -16.32
N GLY A 539 -17.05 7.34 -15.97
CA GLY A 539 -16.66 6.10 -15.28
C GLY A 539 -15.74 5.17 -16.07
N ASN A 540 -15.67 5.30 -17.39
CA ASN A 540 -14.73 4.57 -18.26
C ASN A 540 -13.38 5.30 -18.46
N PHE A 541 -13.19 6.44 -17.79
CA PHE A 541 -11.95 7.19 -17.69
C PHE A 541 -11.58 7.33 -16.20
N CYS A 542 -11.33 8.55 -15.72
CA CYS A 542 -10.90 8.82 -14.35
C CYS A 542 -12.01 8.59 -13.32
N GLY A 543 -13.28 8.65 -13.73
CA GLY A 543 -14.44 8.37 -12.86
C GLY A 543 -14.45 6.96 -12.24
N MET A 544 -13.60 6.05 -12.72
CA MET A 544 -13.36 4.76 -12.08
C MET A 544 -12.75 4.91 -10.67
N ILE A 545 -11.89 5.90 -10.45
CA ILE A 545 -11.18 6.16 -9.18
C ILE A 545 -12.18 6.39 -8.02
N PRO A 546 -13.10 7.36 -8.08
CA PRO A 546 -14.06 7.63 -7.00
C PRO A 546 -15.31 6.72 -7.03
N SER A 547 -15.40 5.76 -7.96
CA SER A 547 -16.60 4.95 -8.14
C SER A 547 -16.90 4.06 -6.93
N LYS A 548 -18.04 4.29 -6.28
CA LYS A 548 -18.47 3.52 -5.08
C LYS A 548 -18.73 2.04 -5.35
N THR A 549 -18.93 1.65 -6.60
CA THR A 549 -19.13 0.26 -7.01
C THR A 549 -17.99 -0.26 -7.89
N GLY A 550 -16.93 0.53 -8.06
CA GLY A 550 -15.80 0.23 -8.94
C GLY A 550 -14.76 -0.70 -8.32
N PRO A 551 -13.69 -1.03 -9.06
CA PRO A 551 -12.67 -1.97 -8.59
C PRO A 551 -11.91 -1.48 -7.36
N PHE A 552 -11.95 -0.18 -7.06
CA PHE A 552 -11.21 0.47 -5.97
C PHE A 552 -12.04 0.81 -4.73
N THR A 553 -13.30 0.37 -4.63
CA THR A 553 -14.19 0.70 -3.50
C THR A 553 -13.57 0.43 -2.13
N ASP A 554 -12.87 -0.70 -1.99
CA ASP A 554 -12.27 -1.12 -0.71
C ASP A 554 -11.09 -0.23 -0.30
N CYS A 555 -10.53 0.55 -1.24
CA CYS A 555 -9.45 1.47 -0.99
C CYS A 555 -9.93 2.84 -0.48
N HIS A 556 -11.18 3.26 -0.73
CA HIS A 556 -11.65 4.63 -0.43
C HIS A 556 -11.56 5.02 1.05
N SER A 557 -11.60 4.04 1.96
CA SER A 557 -11.41 4.28 3.41
C SER A 557 -9.93 4.38 3.83
N LEU A 558 -9.00 4.00 2.95
CA LEU A 558 -7.56 3.94 3.21
C LEU A 558 -6.80 5.06 2.47
N VAL A 559 -7.17 5.29 1.21
CA VAL A 559 -6.62 6.34 0.36
C VAL A 559 -7.76 7.21 -0.15
N ASN A 560 -7.64 8.52 0.04
CA ASN A 560 -8.61 9.47 -0.46
C ASN A 560 -8.54 9.54 -2.01
N PRO A 561 -9.63 9.22 -2.74
CA PRO A 561 -9.64 9.20 -4.20
C PRO A 561 -9.57 10.60 -4.85
N THR A 562 -9.89 11.67 -4.13
CA THR A 562 -10.06 13.01 -4.72
C THR A 562 -8.81 13.49 -5.46
N GLU A 563 -7.64 13.46 -4.81
CA GLU A 563 -6.40 13.97 -5.40
C GLU A 563 -5.97 13.17 -6.64
N TYR A 564 -6.13 11.84 -6.59
CA TYR A 564 -5.79 10.97 -7.72
C TYR A 564 -6.79 11.11 -8.88
N PHE A 565 -8.06 11.36 -8.57
CA PHE A 565 -9.09 11.64 -9.56
C PHE A 565 -8.81 12.97 -10.28
N GLU A 566 -8.53 14.04 -9.54
CA GLU A 566 -8.20 15.35 -10.11
C GLU A 566 -6.93 15.29 -10.96
N HIS A 567 -5.87 14.64 -10.44
CA HIS A 567 -4.65 14.37 -11.19
C HIS A 567 -4.93 13.63 -12.51
N CYS A 568 -5.70 12.53 -12.46
CA CYS A 568 -6.05 11.76 -13.65
C CYS A 568 -6.79 12.60 -14.71
N VAL A 569 -7.78 13.39 -14.27
CA VAL A 569 -8.54 14.24 -15.19
C VAL A 569 -7.62 15.28 -15.81
N ASN A 570 -6.76 15.92 -15.01
CA ASN A 570 -5.80 16.90 -15.48
C ASN A 570 -4.84 16.28 -16.51
N GLU A 571 -4.16 15.17 -16.20
CA GLU A 571 -3.25 14.52 -17.16
C GLU A 571 -3.96 14.12 -18.46
N ALA A 572 -5.14 13.52 -18.38
CA ALA A 572 -5.91 13.11 -19.57
C ALA A 572 -6.30 14.30 -20.46
N CYS A 573 -6.41 15.51 -19.89
CA CYS A 573 -6.63 16.74 -20.63
C CYS A 573 -5.39 17.32 -21.29
N THR A 574 -4.21 17.15 -20.68
CA THR A 574 -2.98 17.80 -21.14
C THR A 574 -2.25 17.01 -22.21
N THR A 575 -2.66 15.76 -22.45
CA THR A 575 -2.04 14.85 -23.42
C THR A 575 -2.86 14.58 -24.67
N ASN A 576 -2.13 14.27 -25.76
CA ASN A 576 -2.70 13.65 -26.95
C ASN A 576 -2.81 12.11 -26.79
N GLU A 577 -2.03 11.52 -25.87
CA GLU A 577 -1.97 10.08 -25.58
C GLU A 577 -2.87 9.72 -24.38
N VAL A 578 -4.15 10.03 -24.52
CA VAL A 578 -5.14 9.96 -23.42
C VAL A 578 -5.21 8.58 -22.78
N GLN A 579 -5.18 7.51 -23.58
CA GLN A 579 -5.28 6.15 -23.05
C GLN A 579 -4.09 5.79 -22.18
N GLU A 580 -2.87 6.16 -22.57
CA GLU A 580 -1.66 5.84 -21.81
C GLU A 580 -1.61 6.62 -20.50
N SER A 581 -1.90 7.92 -20.54
CA SER A 581 -2.03 8.74 -19.34
C SER A 581 -3.07 8.19 -18.37
N LEU A 582 -4.25 7.80 -18.86
CA LEU A 582 -5.28 7.18 -18.05
C LEU A 582 -4.74 5.92 -17.36
N CYS A 583 -4.06 5.03 -18.09
CA CYS A 583 -3.53 3.80 -17.52
C CYS A 583 -2.45 4.05 -16.46
N ARG A 584 -1.58 5.04 -16.66
CA ARG A 584 -0.57 5.45 -15.67
C ARG A 584 -1.23 6.02 -14.41
N SER A 585 -2.20 6.91 -14.56
CA SER A 585 -2.94 7.50 -13.44
C SER A 585 -3.73 6.45 -12.64
N LEU A 586 -4.36 5.48 -13.31
CA LEU A 586 -5.04 4.37 -12.63
C LEU A 586 -4.03 3.45 -11.91
N GLN A 587 -2.89 3.13 -12.53
CA GLN A 587 -1.82 2.34 -11.91
C GLN A 587 -1.24 3.02 -10.67
N ALA A 588 -1.04 4.34 -10.71
CA ALA A 588 -0.58 5.12 -9.56
C ALA A 588 -1.54 5.00 -8.37
N TYR A 589 -2.85 5.09 -8.61
CA TYR A 589 -3.85 4.91 -7.56
C TYR A 589 -3.86 3.48 -7.02
N VAL A 590 -3.74 2.47 -7.89
CA VAL A 590 -3.61 1.06 -7.49
C VAL A 590 -2.38 0.83 -6.61
N ALA A 591 -1.22 1.37 -6.99
CA ALA A 591 0.00 1.27 -6.19
C ALA A 591 -0.17 1.92 -4.82
N ALA A 592 -0.79 3.11 -4.75
CA ALA A 592 -1.08 3.80 -3.49
C ALA A 592 -2.03 2.99 -2.58
N CYS A 593 -3.07 2.40 -3.17
CA CYS A 593 -4.03 1.54 -2.49
C CYS A 593 -3.39 0.29 -1.92
N GLN A 594 -2.61 -0.42 -2.73
CA GLN A 594 -1.93 -1.66 -2.33
C GLN A 594 -0.83 -1.41 -1.30
N ALA A 595 -0.09 -0.31 -1.42
CA ALA A 595 0.85 0.14 -0.40
C ALA A 595 0.17 0.46 0.95
N SER A 596 -1.14 0.69 0.94
CA SER A 596 -1.97 0.92 2.13
C SER A 596 -2.77 -0.32 2.57
N GLY A 597 -2.49 -1.49 1.98
CA GLY A 597 -3.11 -2.77 2.34
C GLY A 597 -4.50 -3.01 1.73
N ALA A 598 -4.93 -2.21 0.74
CA ALA A 598 -6.23 -2.39 0.10
C ALA A 598 -6.22 -3.57 -0.89
N ASN A 599 -7.31 -4.35 -0.89
CA ASN A 599 -7.55 -5.34 -1.93
C ASN A 599 -8.13 -4.66 -3.17
N ILE A 600 -7.45 -4.82 -4.30
CA ILE A 600 -7.88 -4.26 -5.59
C ILE A 600 -8.50 -5.35 -6.46
N ARG A 601 -9.71 -5.11 -6.95
CA ARG A 601 -10.38 -6.00 -7.91
C ARG A 601 -9.83 -5.76 -9.33
N ALA A 602 -10.01 -6.74 -10.22
CA ALA A 602 -9.56 -6.63 -11.60
C ALA A 602 -10.13 -5.37 -12.29
N TRP A 603 -9.25 -4.54 -12.83
CA TRP A 603 -9.60 -3.28 -13.51
C TRP A 603 -9.03 -3.19 -14.94
N ARG A 604 -7.96 -3.93 -15.24
CA ARG A 604 -7.41 -4.08 -16.60
C ARG A 604 -8.15 -5.14 -17.40
N SER A 605 -8.15 -4.97 -18.72
CA SER A 605 -8.64 -5.96 -19.68
C SER A 605 -7.77 -5.96 -20.94
N SER A 606 -8.03 -6.89 -21.87
CA SER A 606 -7.33 -6.93 -23.17
C SER A 606 -7.57 -5.68 -24.04
N SER A 607 -8.65 -4.93 -23.78
CA SER A 607 -9.01 -3.70 -24.50
C SER A 607 -8.85 -2.42 -23.68
N PHE A 608 -8.60 -2.53 -22.37
CA PHE A 608 -8.50 -1.40 -21.46
C PHE A 608 -7.28 -1.55 -20.56
N CYS A 609 -6.26 -0.72 -20.81
CA CYS A 609 -4.98 -0.75 -20.10
C CYS A 609 -4.32 -2.14 -20.04
N PRO A 610 -4.19 -2.85 -21.18
CA PRO A 610 -3.62 -4.20 -21.19
C PRO A 610 -2.19 -4.17 -20.63
N LEU A 611 -1.87 -5.17 -19.80
CA LEU A 611 -0.53 -5.38 -19.27
C LEU A 611 0.01 -6.68 -19.85
N THR A 612 1.14 -6.58 -20.55
CA THR A 612 1.80 -7.73 -21.20
C THR A 612 2.79 -8.35 -20.23
N CYS A 613 2.66 -9.64 -19.98
CA CYS A 613 3.57 -10.38 -19.11
C CYS A 613 4.60 -11.19 -19.90
N PRO A 614 5.82 -11.40 -19.33
CA PRO A 614 6.81 -12.31 -19.90
C PRO A 614 6.27 -13.72 -20.14
N ALA A 615 6.95 -14.49 -20.98
CA ALA A 615 6.63 -15.90 -21.16
C ALA A 615 6.63 -16.64 -19.80
N HIS A 616 5.71 -17.59 -19.65
CA HIS A 616 5.52 -18.36 -18.41
C HIS A 616 5.07 -17.53 -17.20
N SER A 617 4.33 -16.46 -17.47
CA SER A 617 3.69 -15.64 -16.45
C SER A 617 2.37 -15.07 -16.96
N HIS A 618 1.52 -14.66 -16.03
CA HIS A 618 0.23 -14.03 -16.29
C HIS A 618 0.05 -12.78 -15.43
N TYR A 619 -0.84 -11.90 -15.88
CA TYR A 619 -1.22 -10.72 -15.12
C TYR A 619 -2.05 -11.15 -13.90
N GLU A 620 -1.71 -10.59 -12.74
CA GLU A 620 -2.41 -10.81 -11.48
C GLU A 620 -2.52 -9.47 -10.73
N PRO A 621 -3.73 -9.04 -10.31
CA PRO A 621 -3.91 -7.85 -9.48
C PRO A 621 -3.10 -7.87 -8.18
N CYS A 622 -2.73 -9.03 -7.64
CA CYS A 622 -2.07 -9.20 -6.35
C CYS A 622 -0.98 -10.29 -6.45
N THR A 623 0.21 -9.90 -6.91
CA THR A 623 1.34 -10.84 -7.12
C THR A 623 2.12 -11.13 -5.84
N ARG A 624 2.85 -12.25 -5.83
CA ARG A 624 3.88 -12.60 -4.83
C ARG A 624 5.28 -12.63 -5.45
N THR A 625 5.61 -11.57 -6.16
CA THR A 625 6.84 -11.42 -6.96
C THR A 625 8.11 -11.26 -6.13
N CYS A 626 8.02 -10.90 -4.84
CA CYS A 626 9.18 -10.79 -3.96
C CYS A 626 9.48 -12.08 -3.16
N ASP A 627 8.45 -12.88 -2.84
CA ASP A 627 8.58 -14.08 -2.01
C ASP A 627 9.15 -15.30 -2.78
N SER A 628 8.86 -15.40 -4.08
CA SER A 628 9.14 -16.59 -4.90
C SER A 628 10.07 -16.28 -6.08
N THR A 629 11.24 -15.73 -5.77
CA THR A 629 12.29 -15.42 -6.77
C THR A 629 13.45 -16.41 -6.74
N CYS A 630 14.23 -16.49 -7.81
CA CYS A 630 15.48 -17.25 -7.81
C CYS A 630 16.45 -16.79 -6.70
N ALA A 631 16.46 -15.51 -6.35
CA ALA A 631 17.27 -14.97 -5.26
C ALA A 631 16.74 -15.44 -3.88
N ALA A 632 15.42 -15.44 -3.70
CA ALA A 632 14.75 -15.85 -2.46
C ALA A 632 15.02 -17.32 -2.09
N LEU A 633 15.32 -18.18 -3.07
CA LEU A 633 15.71 -19.58 -2.85
C LEU A 633 17.04 -19.72 -2.09
N SER A 634 17.94 -18.73 -2.22
CA SER A 634 19.25 -18.76 -1.55
C SER A 634 19.26 -17.95 -0.25
N THR A 635 18.57 -16.81 -0.24
CA THR A 635 18.52 -15.90 0.90
C THR A 635 17.13 -15.31 1.01
N PRO A 636 16.45 -15.38 2.17
CA PRO A 636 15.13 -14.78 2.35
C PRO A 636 15.13 -13.30 1.97
N SER A 637 14.17 -12.90 1.13
CA SER A 637 13.92 -11.51 0.75
C SER A 637 13.16 -10.77 1.83
N GLN A 638 13.45 -9.48 2.00
CA GLN A 638 12.68 -8.56 2.85
C GLN A 638 11.61 -7.89 1.97
N CYS A 639 10.35 -8.30 2.09
CA CYS A 639 9.23 -7.81 1.29
C CYS A 639 8.28 -6.95 2.15
N SER A 640 7.43 -6.12 1.55
CA SER A 640 6.45 -5.30 2.29
C SER A 640 5.43 -6.11 3.10
N GLY A 641 5.20 -7.37 2.73
CA GLY A 641 4.08 -8.18 3.20
C GLY A 641 2.74 -7.84 2.52
N ASN A 642 2.68 -6.74 1.76
CA ASN A 642 1.58 -6.42 0.87
C ASN A 642 1.78 -7.11 -0.48
N CYS A 643 0.69 -7.29 -1.23
CA CYS A 643 0.79 -7.70 -2.63
C CYS A 643 0.56 -6.52 -3.55
N PHE A 644 1.19 -6.58 -4.72
CA PHE A 644 1.11 -5.53 -5.73
C PHE A 644 0.74 -6.09 -7.10
N GLU A 645 0.04 -5.28 -7.88
CA GLU A 645 -0.31 -5.55 -9.26
C GLU A 645 0.95 -5.83 -10.09
N GLY A 646 0.93 -6.87 -10.92
CA GLY A 646 2.01 -7.14 -11.88
C GLY A 646 1.88 -8.50 -12.56
N CYS A 647 3.03 -9.07 -12.93
CA CYS A 647 3.10 -10.39 -13.56
C CYS A 647 3.48 -11.46 -12.54
N GLN A 648 2.62 -12.46 -12.37
CA GLN A 648 2.85 -13.63 -11.53
C GLN A 648 3.40 -14.77 -12.40
N CYS A 649 4.52 -15.37 -11.97
CA CYS A 649 5.04 -16.56 -12.64
C CYS A 649 4.04 -17.73 -12.49
N ASP A 650 3.90 -18.49 -13.57
CA ASP A 650 3.09 -19.70 -13.59
C ASP A 650 3.68 -20.78 -12.68
N GLU A 651 2.86 -21.79 -12.33
CA GLU A 651 3.29 -22.90 -11.50
C GLU A 651 4.57 -23.58 -12.05
N ASN A 652 5.53 -23.86 -11.17
CA ASN A 652 6.87 -24.39 -11.47
C ASN A 652 7.88 -23.41 -12.10
N TYR A 653 7.49 -22.15 -12.30
CA TYR A 653 8.41 -21.08 -12.68
C TYR A 653 8.65 -20.13 -11.52
N VAL A 654 9.84 -19.53 -11.49
CA VAL A 654 10.28 -18.56 -10.48
C VAL A 654 10.87 -17.34 -11.16
N PHE A 655 10.67 -16.17 -10.57
CA PHE A 655 11.09 -14.91 -11.16
C PHE A 655 12.60 -14.70 -10.98
N ASP A 656 13.31 -14.39 -12.06
CA ASP A 656 14.77 -14.19 -12.05
C ASP A 656 15.19 -12.71 -12.03
N GLY A 657 14.25 -11.78 -11.80
CA GLY A 657 14.48 -10.35 -11.96
C GLY A 657 14.21 -9.82 -13.38
N SER A 658 13.71 -10.65 -14.30
CA SER A 658 13.23 -10.22 -15.62
C SER A 658 12.20 -11.16 -16.26
N HIS A 659 12.39 -12.47 -16.11
CA HIS A 659 11.60 -13.51 -16.74
C HIS A 659 11.24 -14.57 -15.70
N CYS A 660 10.23 -15.36 -16.01
CA CYS A 660 9.87 -16.54 -15.24
C CYS A 660 10.60 -17.74 -15.81
N VAL A 661 11.50 -18.31 -15.02
CA VAL A 661 12.39 -19.40 -15.44
C VAL A 661 12.18 -20.62 -14.55
N THR A 662 12.62 -21.78 -15.01
CA THR A 662 12.61 -22.99 -14.16
C THR A 662 13.69 -22.88 -13.08
N MET A 663 13.50 -23.55 -11.94
CA MET A 663 14.50 -23.52 -10.84
C MET A 663 15.92 -23.93 -11.27
N LYS A 664 16.05 -24.79 -12.30
CA LYS A 664 17.36 -25.20 -12.85
C LYS A 664 18.10 -24.08 -13.57
N GLN A 665 17.36 -23.10 -14.06
CA GLN A 665 17.87 -21.92 -14.78
C GLN A 665 18.13 -20.74 -13.82
N CYS A 666 17.81 -20.87 -12.54
CA CYS A 666 18.19 -19.88 -11.55
C CYS A 666 19.71 -19.73 -11.47
N GLY A 667 20.15 -18.48 -11.33
CA GLY A 667 21.52 -18.14 -11.06
C GLY A 667 21.81 -18.01 -9.56
N CYS A 668 22.85 -17.26 -9.23
CA CYS A 668 23.51 -17.29 -7.94
C CYS A 668 23.36 -15.96 -7.20
N THR A 669 23.45 -15.99 -5.87
CA THR A 669 23.57 -14.77 -5.07
C THR A 669 25.02 -14.57 -4.61
N TYR A 670 25.52 -13.33 -4.69
CA TYR A 670 26.85 -12.97 -4.19
C TYR A 670 26.83 -11.59 -3.55
N ARG A 671 27.20 -11.51 -2.26
CA ARG A 671 27.19 -10.27 -1.45
C ARG A 671 25.87 -9.49 -1.54
N GLY A 672 24.75 -10.21 -1.50
CA GLY A 672 23.41 -9.64 -1.56
C GLY A 672 22.92 -9.24 -2.95
N ALA A 673 23.71 -9.42 -4.01
CA ALA A 673 23.28 -9.22 -5.40
C ALA A 673 22.91 -10.55 -6.08
N TYR A 674 21.85 -10.56 -6.88
CA TYR A 674 21.49 -11.69 -7.73
C TYR A 674 22.19 -11.64 -9.11
N LEU A 675 22.67 -12.79 -9.56
CA LEU A 675 23.42 -12.98 -10.81
C LEU A 675 22.73 -14.06 -11.65
N LYS A 676 22.43 -13.77 -12.93
CA LYS A 676 21.79 -14.72 -13.85
C LYS A 676 22.79 -15.69 -14.48
N VAL A 677 22.32 -16.86 -14.90
CA VAL A 677 23.07 -17.86 -15.70
C VAL A 677 22.56 -17.77 -17.14
N ILE A 678 23.43 -17.46 -18.12
CA ILE A 678 23.02 -17.47 -19.52
C ILE A 678 23.00 -18.91 -20.06
N SER A 679 21.91 -19.25 -20.76
CA SER A 679 21.84 -20.41 -21.66
C SER A 679 22.23 -19.95 -23.07
N LEU A 680 23.15 -20.67 -23.73
CA LEU A 680 23.66 -20.45 -25.10
C LEU A 680 22.57 -20.37 -26.21
N SER A 681 21.29 -20.52 -25.88
CA SER A 681 20.15 -20.46 -26.81
C SER A 681 19.79 -19.05 -27.33
N LEU A 682 20.31 -17.97 -26.74
CA LEU A 682 20.02 -16.58 -27.16
C LEU A 682 20.86 -16.06 -28.35
N MET A 683 21.73 -16.88 -28.94
CA MET A 683 22.61 -16.46 -30.05
C MET A 683 21.88 -16.20 -31.40
N TRP A 684 20.57 -16.45 -31.51
CA TRP A 684 19.84 -16.37 -32.79
C TRP A 684 19.12 -15.05 -33.08
N LEU A 685 19.12 -14.05 -32.18
CA LEU A 685 18.43 -12.76 -32.39
C LEU A 685 19.35 -11.63 -32.92
N ARG A 686 20.50 -11.96 -33.52
CA ARG A 686 21.46 -10.95 -34.02
C ARG A 686 21.02 -10.26 -35.32
N GLU A 687 20.11 -10.85 -36.10
CA GLU A 687 19.80 -10.35 -37.44
C GLU A 687 18.69 -9.28 -37.48
N GLY A 688 17.91 -9.11 -36.40
CA GLY A 688 16.80 -8.14 -36.33
C GLY A 688 17.12 -6.79 -35.68
N MET A 689 18.24 -6.67 -34.95
CA MET A 689 18.58 -5.49 -34.12
C MET A 689 19.64 -4.56 -34.72
N LEU A 690 19.79 -4.50 -36.04
CA LEU A 690 20.75 -3.60 -36.69
C LEU A 690 20.26 -2.14 -36.84
N PHE A 691 19.09 -1.78 -36.32
CA PHE A 691 18.48 -0.46 -36.55
C PHE A 691 18.52 0.54 -35.38
N PHE A 692 18.93 0.16 -34.17
CA PHE A 692 18.98 1.09 -33.02
C PHE A 692 20.35 1.09 -32.34
N SER A 693 21.15 2.13 -32.59
CA SER A 693 22.52 2.28 -32.05
C SER A 693 22.60 2.45 -30.52
N HIS A 694 21.48 2.71 -29.84
CA HIS A 694 21.43 2.89 -28.38
C HIS A 694 21.17 1.60 -27.58
N CYS A 695 20.89 0.46 -28.22
CA CYS A 695 20.54 -0.79 -27.50
C CYS A 695 21.69 -1.79 -27.36
N ASN A 696 22.81 -1.61 -28.06
CA ASN A 696 23.94 -2.56 -28.04
C ASN A 696 24.71 -2.56 -26.71
N GLN A 697 24.80 -1.42 -26.00
CA GLN A 697 25.53 -1.33 -24.72
C GLN A 697 24.88 -2.14 -23.58
N LEU A 698 23.54 -2.20 -23.53
CA LEU A 698 22.83 -2.96 -22.50
C LEU A 698 22.97 -4.48 -22.70
N TRP A 699 23.04 -4.95 -23.94
CA TRP A 699 23.16 -6.37 -24.26
C TRP A 699 24.55 -6.93 -23.98
N ASP A 700 25.60 -6.18 -24.35
CA ASP A 700 26.99 -6.51 -24.02
C ASP A 700 27.24 -6.49 -22.49
N PHE A 701 26.57 -5.56 -21.78
CA PHE A 701 26.60 -5.46 -20.31
C PHE A 701 25.94 -6.66 -19.61
N VAL A 702 24.73 -7.06 -20.04
CA VAL A 702 24.03 -8.23 -19.48
C VAL A 702 24.82 -9.53 -19.69
N GLN A 703 25.54 -9.64 -20.81
CA GLN A 703 26.39 -10.79 -21.12
C GLN A 703 27.66 -10.85 -20.26
N GLN A 704 28.20 -9.70 -19.82
CA GLN A 704 29.45 -9.64 -19.05
C GLN A 704 29.28 -10.01 -17.57
N ILE A 705 28.08 -9.86 -17.00
CA ILE A 705 27.80 -10.18 -15.58
C ILE A 705 27.47 -11.67 -15.37
N SER A 706 27.06 -12.37 -16.42
CA SER A 706 26.28 -13.61 -16.29
C SER A 706 27.04 -14.92 -16.47
N GLU A 707 28.32 -14.88 -16.82
CA GLU A 707 29.17 -16.09 -16.84
C GLU A 707 30.38 -15.95 -15.92
N HIS A 708 31.08 -14.81 -15.95
CA HIS A 708 32.26 -14.58 -15.13
C HIS A 708 32.36 -13.13 -14.63
N PHE A 709 32.60 -12.93 -13.33
CA PHE A 709 32.79 -11.59 -12.75
C PHE A 709 33.99 -11.52 -11.81
N TYR A 710 34.54 -10.32 -11.60
CA TYR A 710 35.69 -10.10 -10.71
C TYR A 710 35.26 -9.49 -9.37
N SER A 711 35.95 -9.86 -8.29
CA SER A 711 35.80 -9.21 -6.99
C SER A 711 36.29 -7.76 -7.03
N LYS A 712 35.88 -6.92 -6.06
CA LYS A 712 36.48 -5.60 -5.81
C LYS A 712 38.01 -5.76 -5.67
N GLY A 713 38.79 -5.13 -6.55
CA GLY A 713 40.26 -5.28 -6.64
C GLY A 713 40.76 -6.44 -7.52
N CYS A 714 39.85 -7.14 -8.22
CA CYS A 714 40.12 -8.20 -9.19
C CYS A 714 40.97 -9.39 -8.66
N THR A 715 41.00 -9.58 -7.33
CA THR A 715 41.73 -10.65 -6.66
C THR A 715 41.08 -12.03 -6.81
N LYS A 716 39.79 -12.09 -7.15
CA LYS A 716 39.06 -13.32 -7.46
C LYS A 716 38.30 -13.17 -8.76
N LYS A 717 38.26 -14.25 -9.54
CA LYS A 717 37.38 -14.44 -10.69
C LYS A 717 36.33 -15.50 -10.34
N CYS A 718 35.08 -15.11 -10.35
CA CYS A 718 33.93 -15.93 -9.96
C CYS A 718 33.10 -16.31 -11.19
N THR A 719 32.49 -17.50 -11.14
CA THR A 719 31.62 -18.06 -12.18
C THR A 719 30.34 -18.52 -11.52
N CYS A 720 29.18 -18.13 -12.05
CA CYS A 720 27.89 -18.64 -11.60
C CYS A 720 27.46 -19.81 -12.50
N GLN A 721 27.19 -20.96 -11.90
CA GLN A 721 26.71 -22.15 -12.58
C GLN A 721 25.20 -22.34 -12.35
N SER A 722 24.58 -23.18 -13.18
CA SER A 722 23.16 -23.55 -13.04
C SER A 722 22.85 -24.13 -11.66
N ALA A 723 21.60 -23.94 -11.21
CA ALA A 723 21.15 -24.25 -9.86
C ALA A 723 21.86 -23.45 -8.74
N GLY A 724 22.35 -22.25 -9.04
CA GLY A 724 22.83 -21.29 -8.05
C GLY A 724 24.22 -21.56 -7.46
N GLN A 725 25.04 -22.39 -8.10
CA GLN A 725 26.38 -22.71 -7.60
C GLN A 725 27.42 -21.65 -8.01
N LEU A 726 27.99 -20.96 -7.02
CA LEU A 726 29.05 -19.97 -7.22
C LEU A 726 30.44 -20.59 -7.06
N GLN A 727 31.28 -20.50 -8.10
CA GLN A 727 32.67 -20.94 -8.06
C GLN A 727 33.64 -19.78 -8.25
N CYS A 728 34.42 -19.44 -7.23
CA CYS A 728 35.44 -18.39 -7.29
C CYS A 728 36.86 -18.98 -7.24
N LYS A 729 37.74 -18.46 -8.10
CA LYS A 729 39.18 -18.77 -8.12
C LYS A 729 39.98 -17.48 -7.89
N GLU A 730 41.15 -17.61 -7.26
CA GLU A 730 42.08 -16.48 -7.13
C GLU A 730 42.52 -15.98 -8.51
N ASN A 731 42.72 -14.67 -8.62
CA ASN A 731 43.03 -13.97 -9.87
C ASN A 731 43.94 -12.76 -9.61
N SER A 732 44.76 -12.41 -10.59
CA SER A 732 45.53 -11.17 -10.64
C SER A 732 45.54 -10.67 -12.07
N CYS A 733 45.35 -9.37 -12.28
CA CYS A 733 45.43 -8.77 -13.61
C CYS A 733 46.82 -8.96 -14.22
N GLN A 734 46.90 -9.10 -15.54
CA GLN A 734 48.16 -9.37 -16.22
C GLN A 734 49.06 -8.11 -16.24
N LEU A 735 50.34 -8.29 -16.59
CA LEU A 735 51.31 -7.19 -16.66
C LEU A 735 50.85 -6.15 -17.69
N GLY A 736 50.58 -4.90 -17.26
CA GLY A 736 50.04 -3.83 -18.10
C GLY A 736 48.53 -3.61 -17.95
N GLU A 737 47.85 -4.49 -17.21
CA GLU A 737 46.45 -4.33 -16.82
C GLU A 737 46.33 -3.84 -15.38
N ALA A 738 45.32 -3.03 -15.10
CA ALA A 738 44.87 -2.71 -13.74
C ALA A 738 43.42 -3.13 -13.56
N CYS A 739 43.05 -3.41 -12.32
CA CYS A 739 41.64 -3.58 -11.99
C CYS A 739 40.94 -2.22 -12.09
N ALA A 740 39.93 -2.11 -12.94
CA ALA A 740 39.12 -0.91 -13.05
C ALA A 740 37.63 -1.25 -13.15
N LEU A 741 36.80 -0.26 -12.85
CA LEU A 741 35.36 -0.30 -13.07
C LEU A 741 35.06 0.28 -14.45
N ARG A 742 34.50 -0.51 -15.36
CA ARG A 742 34.09 -0.06 -16.70
C ARG A 742 32.61 -0.38 -16.90
N GLU A 743 31.82 0.64 -17.25
CA GLU A 743 30.36 0.54 -17.42
C GLU A 743 29.63 -0.13 -16.22
N GLY A 744 30.20 0.01 -15.01
CA GLY A 744 29.63 -0.56 -13.79
C GLY A 744 30.07 -1.98 -13.45
N VAL A 745 30.96 -2.63 -14.20
CA VAL A 745 31.53 -3.96 -13.87
C VAL A 745 33.02 -3.86 -13.58
N HIS A 746 33.53 -4.61 -12.60
CA HIS A 746 34.97 -4.73 -12.33
C HIS A 746 35.61 -5.70 -13.33
N GLY A 747 36.72 -5.29 -13.93
CA GLY A 747 37.52 -6.14 -14.81
C GLY A 747 38.99 -5.71 -14.84
N CYS A 748 39.86 -6.61 -15.30
CA CYS A 748 41.23 -6.27 -15.64
C CYS A 748 41.21 -5.52 -16.97
N VAL A 749 41.63 -4.26 -16.95
CA VAL A 749 41.67 -3.39 -18.14
C VAL A 749 43.10 -2.98 -18.42
N MET A 750 43.45 -2.92 -19.70
CA MET A 750 44.74 -2.39 -20.14
C MET A 750 44.84 -0.91 -19.77
N LEU A 751 45.91 -0.54 -19.05
CA LEU A 751 46.16 0.85 -18.65
C LEU A 751 46.52 1.75 -19.85
N GLU A 752 47.11 1.16 -20.89
CA GLU A 752 47.53 1.85 -22.11
C GLU A 752 47.23 0.98 -23.34
N ALA A 753 46.44 1.52 -24.28
CA ALA A 753 46.20 0.89 -25.58
C ALA A 753 47.03 1.62 -26.65
N GLN A 754 47.61 0.86 -27.60
CA GLN A 754 48.49 1.43 -28.63
C GLN A 754 47.98 1.12 -30.04
N CYS A 755 47.67 2.17 -30.80
CA CYS A 755 47.53 2.09 -32.26
C CYS A 755 48.89 2.40 -32.90
N ARG A 756 49.35 1.57 -33.83
CA ARG A 756 50.66 1.73 -34.50
C ARG A 756 50.48 1.79 -36.00
N LEU A 757 51.08 2.80 -36.63
CA LEU A 757 51.28 2.87 -38.08
C LEU A 757 52.78 2.75 -38.37
N ASN A 758 53.16 1.87 -39.29
CA ASN A 758 54.57 1.69 -39.67
C ASN A 758 54.85 2.06 -41.13
N ALA A 759 56.14 2.20 -41.46
CA ALA A 759 56.61 2.62 -42.79
C ALA A 759 56.32 1.59 -43.92
N GLN A 760 55.87 0.38 -43.57
CA GLN A 760 55.48 -0.68 -44.52
C GLN A 760 53.98 -0.68 -44.84
N ALA A 761 53.30 0.42 -44.54
CA ALA A 761 51.87 0.58 -44.75
C ALA A 761 51.00 -0.40 -43.94
N HIS A 762 51.45 -0.75 -42.73
CA HIS A 762 50.74 -1.64 -41.82
C HIS A 762 50.20 -0.83 -40.63
N ILE A 763 48.91 -1.01 -40.34
CA ILE A 763 48.26 -0.48 -39.16
C ILE A 763 48.01 -1.63 -38.18
N THR A 764 48.18 -1.37 -36.89
CA THR A 764 47.71 -2.20 -35.78
C THR A 764 46.78 -1.35 -34.94
N SER A 765 45.53 -1.79 -34.80
CA SER A 765 44.51 -1.10 -33.99
C SER A 765 44.82 -1.19 -32.50
N PHE A 766 44.10 -0.42 -31.70
CA PHE A 766 44.18 -0.46 -30.23
C PHE A 766 43.95 -1.86 -29.64
N ASP A 767 43.13 -2.68 -30.31
CA ASP A 767 42.80 -4.05 -29.90
C ASP A 767 43.65 -5.12 -30.63
N GLY A 768 44.70 -4.71 -31.34
CA GLY A 768 45.67 -5.62 -31.98
C GLY A 768 45.28 -6.12 -33.38
N ALA A 769 44.13 -5.71 -33.93
CA ALA A 769 43.76 -6.05 -35.30
C ALA A 769 44.74 -5.36 -36.28
N SER A 770 45.29 -6.11 -37.22
CA SER A 770 46.34 -5.61 -38.11
C SER A 770 46.00 -5.76 -39.58
N GLY A 771 46.34 -4.76 -40.38
CA GLY A 771 46.05 -4.75 -41.81
C GLY A 771 46.93 -3.78 -42.61
N LYS A 772 46.90 -3.90 -43.93
CA LYS A 772 47.62 -3.00 -44.83
C LYS A 772 46.71 -1.89 -45.37
N TYR A 773 47.23 -0.69 -45.50
CA TYR A 773 46.58 0.41 -46.20
C TYR A 773 47.31 0.71 -47.53
N SER A 774 46.57 1.06 -48.59
CA SER A 774 47.09 0.98 -49.97
C SER A 774 47.22 2.33 -50.70
N CYS A 775 46.67 3.40 -50.12
CA CYS A 775 46.53 4.70 -50.78
C CYS A 775 47.27 5.82 -50.03
N SER A 776 47.75 6.81 -50.78
CA SER A 776 48.19 8.09 -50.21
C SER A 776 46.95 8.90 -49.83
N GLY A 777 46.99 9.61 -48.70
CA GLY A 777 45.85 10.40 -48.23
C GLY A 777 46.01 10.83 -46.78
N VAL A 778 45.05 11.63 -46.31
CA VAL A 778 44.95 12.00 -44.89
C VAL A 778 43.99 11.04 -44.22
N TYR A 779 44.48 10.33 -43.22
CA TYR A 779 43.73 9.32 -42.48
C TYR A 779 43.42 9.83 -41.08
N GLU A 780 42.18 9.68 -40.65
CA GLU A 780 41.82 9.83 -39.25
C GLU A 780 42.22 8.56 -38.49
N ILE A 781 43.13 8.71 -37.53
CA ILE A 781 43.73 7.58 -36.81
C ILE A 781 43.00 7.32 -35.49
N ALA A 782 42.58 8.38 -34.81
CA ALA A 782 41.80 8.29 -33.58
C ALA A 782 41.04 9.60 -33.34
N SER A 783 39.80 9.52 -32.87
CA SER A 783 39.02 10.67 -32.40
C SER A 783 38.08 10.25 -31.28
N LEU A 784 37.73 11.20 -30.42
CA LEU A 784 36.66 10.99 -29.44
C LEU A 784 35.31 11.21 -30.15
N CYS A 785 34.44 10.20 -30.17
CA CYS A 785 33.18 10.27 -30.92
C CYS A 785 32.20 11.32 -30.38
N ASP A 786 32.19 11.54 -29.06
CA ASP A 786 31.43 12.63 -28.44
C ASP A 786 32.15 13.96 -28.63
N GLN A 787 31.72 14.72 -29.63
CA GLN A 787 32.29 16.02 -30.01
C GLN A 787 32.07 17.11 -28.96
N ASN A 788 31.12 16.92 -28.05
CA ASN A 788 30.77 17.91 -27.02
C ASN A 788 31.56 17.72 -25.72
N SER A 789 32.34 16.64 -25.60
CA SER A 789 33.16 16.37 -24.42
C SER A 789 34.25 17.44 -24.25
N ALA A 790 34.42 17.94 -23.02
CA ALA A 790 35.48 18.89 -22.66
C ALA A 790 36.90 18.34 -22.91
N SER A 791 37.04 17.02 -23.08
CA SER A 791 38.31 16.34 -23.40
C SER A 791 38.36 15.82 -24.84
N TRP A 792 37.53 16.36 -25.73
CA TRP A 792 37.49 15.95 -27.13
C TRP A 792 38.82 16.18 -27.86
N PHE A 793 39.19 15.20 -28.70
CA PHE A 793 40.34 15.29 -29.59
C PHE A 793 40.09 14.59 -30.93
N ARG A 794 40.90 14.95 -31.93
CA ARG A 794 40.95 14.28 -33.24
C ARG A 794 42.38 14.25 -33.77
N LEU A 795 42.85 13.07 -34.18
CA LEU A 795 44.20 12.84 -34.70
C LEU A 795 44.13 12.41 -36.16
N LEU A 796 44.72 13.22 -37.05
CA LEU A 796 44.88 12.93 -38.47
C LEU A 796 46.35 12.71 -38.82
N VAL A 797 46.63 11.77 -39.71
CA VAL A 797 47.97 11.52 -40.24
C VAL A 797 47.93 11.59 -41.76
N SER A 798 48.71 12.49 -42.33
CA SER A 798 48.95 12.56 -43.77
C SER A 798 50.00 11.54 -44.17
N ILE A 799 49.62 10.67 -45.09
CA ILE A 799 50.40 9.53 -45.55
C ILE A 799 50.65 9.69 -47.04
N GLU A 800 51.92 9.71 -47.45
CA GLU A 800 52.32 9.82 -48.85
C GLU A 800 53.25 8.66 -49.27
N LYS A 801 53.18 8.27 -50.54
CA LYS A 801 54.11 7.31 -51.15
C LYS A 801 55.44 8.00 -51.45
N ASP A 802 56.53 7.52 -50.86
CA ASP A 802 57.88 7.91 -51.23
C ASP A 802 58.34 7.04 -52.41
N TYR A 803 58.27 7.61 -53.61
CA TYR A 803 58.63 6.93 -54.86
C TYR A 803 60.13 6.59 -54.95
N ALA A 804 60.99 7.22 -54.16
CA ALA A 804 62.43 6.92 -54.13
C ALA A 804 62.77 5.70 -53.26
N LYS A 805 61.96 5.40 -52.25
CA LYS A 805 62.19 4.29 -51.30
C LYS A 805 61.19 3.13 -51.41
N GLN A 806 60.20 3.22 -52.30
CA GLN A 806 59.07 2.29 -52.40
C GLN A 806 58.37 2.03 -51.05
N MET A 807 58.38 3.02 -50.16
CA MET A 807 57.78 2.95 -48.82
C MET A 807 56.69 4.02 -48.66
N VAL A 808 55.79 3.80 -47.71
CA VAL A 808 54.72 4.73 -47.40
C VAL A 808 55.07 5.43 -46.09
N VAL A 809 55.24 6.75 -46.11
CA VAL A 809 55.80 7.51 -44.98
C VAL A 809 54.79 8.52 -44.46
N GLY A 810 54.65 8.62 -43.15
CA GLY A 810 53.88 9.69 -42.51
C GLY A 810 54.59 11.02 -42.74
N LYS A 811 53.92 11.97 -43.41
CA LYS A 811 54.48 13.27 -43.77
C LYS A 811 54.11 14.36 -42.77
N SER A 812 52.87 14.33 -42.28
CA SER A 812 52.42 15.25 -41.24
C SER A 812 51.39 14.61 -40.31
N VAL A 813 51.36 15.07 -39.07
CA VAL A 813 50.40 14.69 -38.04
C VAL A 813 49.66 15.94 -37.59
N TYR A 814 48.33 15.88 -37.55
CA TYR A 814 47.46 16.95 -37.07
C TYR A 814 46.70 16.46 -35.84
N PHE A 815 46.82 17.17 -34.73
CA PHE A 815 46.13 16.85 -33.49
C PHE A 815 45.25 18.02 -33.06
N TYR A 816 43.94 17.83 -33.09
CA TYR A 816 42.94 18.81 -32.69
C TYR A 816 42.44 18.48 -31.29
N PHE A 817 42.17 19.50 -30.48
CA PHE A 817 41.58 19.38 -29.15
C PHE A 817 40.75 20.63 -28.82
N GLN A 818 39.99 20.60 -27.72
CA GLN A 818 39.24 21.78 -27.29
C GLN A 818 40.21 22.93 -26.94
N GLY A 819 40.24 23.95 -27.79
CA GLY A 819 41.09 25.15 -27.63
C GLY A 819 42.21 25.32 -28.67
N GLY A 820 42.42 24.38 -29.60
CA GLY A 820 43.42 24.57 -30.66
C GLY A 820 43.77 23.32 -31.47
N PHE A 821 44.84 23.42 -32.25
CA PHE A 821 45.42 22.27 -32.94
C PHE A 821 46.95 22.34 -33.01
N ILE A 822 47.58 21.17 -33.09
CA ILE A 822 49.02 20.98 -33.26
C ILE A 822 49.24 20.33 -34.62
N GLN A 823 50.18 20.88 -35.39
CA GLN A 823 50.68 20.26 -36.61
C GLN A 823 52.16 19.92 -36.48
N ILE A 824 52.49 18.68 -36.84
CA ILE A 824 53.87 18.14 -36.86
C ILE A 824 54.18 17.75 -38.30
N ILE A 825 55.24 18.29 -38.89
CA ILE A 825 55.68 17.97 -40.25
C ILE A 825 57.03 17.26 -40.17
N ASN A 826 57.17 16.14 -40.88
CA ASN A 826 58.37 15.32 -40.86
C ASN A 826 59.57 16.09 -41.44
N GLY A 827 60.52 16.49 -40.59
CA GLY A 827 61.75 17.20 -40.96
C GLY A 827 61.88 18.65 -40.49
N GLU A 828 60.81 19.32 -40.00
CA GLU A 828 60.88 20.71 -39.48
C GLU A 828 59.85 21.01 -38.33
N ARG A 829 59.95 22.21 -37.75
CA ARG A 829 59.37 22.76 -36.49
C ARG A 829 57.88 22.41 -36.17
N LEU A 830 57.59 22.32 -34.86
CA LEU A 830 56.25 22.23 -34.25
C LEU A 830 55.49 23.56 -34.40
N TRP A 831 54.23 23.52 -34.87
CA TRP A 831 53.34 24.69 -34.90
C TRP A 831 52.13 24.47 -33.98
N VAL A 832 51.86 25.44 -33.11
CA VAL A 832 50.72 25.47 -32.17
C VAL A 832 49.94 26.76 -32.42
N SER A 833 48.62 26.67 -32.67
CA SER A 833 47.74 27.83 -32.85
C SER A 833 46.66 27.84 -31.76
N GLU A 834 46.48 28.98 -31.09
CA GLU A 834 45.50 29.20 -30.02
C GLU A 834 44.20 29.92 -30.46
N ASN A 835 43.94 30.13 -31.76
CA ASN A 835 42.72 30.82 -32.21
C ASN A 835 41.89 29.99 -33.21
N GLN A 836 40.59 29.89 -32.91
CA GLN A 836 39.60 29.00 -33.54
C GLN A 836 38.91 29.60 -34.78
N GLU A 837 39.48 30.62 -35.43
CA GLU A 837 38.85 31.24 -36.61
C GLU A 837 39.54 30.88 -37.93
N GLN A 838 38.71 30.28 -38.79
CA GLN A 838 38.88 29.94 -40.20
C GLN A 838 39.79 28.75 -40.51
N ILE A 839 39.16 27.65 -40.95
CA ILE A 839 39.17 27.20 -42.35
C ILE A 839 37.94 26.27 -42.54
N LYS A 840 36.93 26.76 -43.27
CA LYS A 840 35.99 25.92 -44.02
C LYS A 840 36.62 25.65 -45.39
N ASN A 841 36.98 24.39 -45.63
CA ASN A 841 36.62 23.61 -46.84
C ASN A 841 37.27 22.23 -46.76
#